data_AF-A0A918TMN6-F1
#
_entry.id   AF-A0A918TMN6-F1
#
_cell.length_a   1.000
_cell.length_b   1.000
_cell.length_c   1.000
_cell.angle_alpha   90.00
_cell.angle_beta   90.00
_cell.angle_gamma   90.00
#
_symmetry.space_group_name_H-M   'P 1'
#
loop_
_entity.id
_entity.type
_entity.pdbx_description
1 polymer ?
#
loop_
_entity_poly.entity_id
_entity_poly.type
_entity_poly.pdbx_seq_one_letter_code
_entity_poly.pdbx_strand_id
1 'polypeptide(L)'
;MKVFYIFLAWIVCLGSGYSQTRAPEDSLLFLAGTTYTEGGDHAWLLWQAQDTSLLQGRSYAIFRKDGPPSSSNSFSQVAIIQPTTRATFLDARLDELPVQFANKDFVSETIDGLFGDLMPALELSLESKLSALLQTAAQEPELFNRLYFLSRTEPAIAVAMGTGALVPMPATVSTFEVRTQPDGGNSPGAAFTQVVGRITLDLNNPTPITAPGPPVVIPDDSPKGHLNVSLRWGIPDDLRRESALTYGYGVYRMAKTTAETLGHDVTPPTTAQLQTYLTSRVPRAVQANMLPVLPTQLLSPSEAAMIPLGGRTDPDFVEPYFFLDDNQAQAEDRTPFADGEQFYYFIATLDLLGRPAAISEGTLVTFCHRHPPLPPLDVSVRNQFNYNSTTGNSNTKLVVKWSPPASIPTPDHYLVYRWESVGQINSAEAGSTGETAHLISTPIPHLDGVTSYQFIDSGSGSPSLPAQAGVTYWYTVKAVLETSCGELPSGHSAPGWGVLRDREGPVKPGGTVTTSQFCPLIKRVGEVEFITLSESQLGLFSGTTQNPRYLIFKVTAIDPEIVALSISLVAVSDGVTIGEQNIGQSKISPGNTSFSSYRRVPLDVIANNSLVEVEICAKNSAGKTTCTRFPLAGLNYSPVDFPTASQLCFEVCQEEVITEEDFDITGGGRGTHNPTNPDGSPNPIEFTFVATPETDEYKLYERVDNGPLTMIEQGTVTPGSEVTVADYEHPALASVVCYFLQFFDRHGNPSPMSLVRCLRMSSRVEMPVPLLAQVDHAGDPSNPQGLLRWSCEPNGVERFLIGIGDGLSSIEMEYSPDLTAHEQIVRYFNDFLGSGGIIPIYEQTGDLINGVQHHEFETGRVGGNFGNPALPGQYEILLNLQPGREYHFYVKSLSPAGDVSAASNIVAFTWTESGPPTGPQVPWPARSLPPVDEDFIDGVKAQMIQIDSGFVGPSAMIKIGTVDYVEYSDLEPGRVVADNGPYFTPTKIPDSPSYSYNVYTTPEGESLLPFALYRYQVPNIYFPTVSGDVAQVSPLVEKLRLHEASENNVDYVQIQDPLITIARDPDNAKEVGIYLIDSQGVVEGSNYIYLLVRFKEDGEVDRTIPTNSLFVPFYQD
;
A
#
# COMPACT_ATOMS: atom_id res chain seq x y z
N MET A 1 -50.24 -64.68 22.87
CA MET A 1 -49.24 -64.06 21.98
C MET A 1 -47.84 -64.50 22.41
N LYS A 2 -47.24 -65.67 22.17
CA LYS A 2 -47.39 -66.81 21.23
C LYS A 2 -47.41 -66.42 19.76
N VAL A 3 -46.24 -66.06 19.23
CA VAL A 3 -45.66 -66.46 17.91
C VAL A 3 -44.21 -65.94 17.76
N PHE A 4 -43.75 -64.97 18.56
CA PHE A 4 -42.36 -64.47 18.45
C PHE A 4 -41.27 -65.26 19.20
N TYR A 5 -41.64 -66.28 19.99
CA TYR A 5 -40.70 -67.04 20.84
C TYR A 5 -40.26 -68.41 20.29
N ILE A 6 -40.67 -68.77 19.06
CA ILE A 6 -40.42 -70.11 18.49
C ILE A 6 -39.28 -70.14 17.45
N PHE A 7 -38.78 -68.98 16.99
CA PHE A 7 -37.67 -68.94 16.02
C PHE A 7 -36.26 -68.86 16.63
N LEU A 8 -36.12 -68.56 17.92
CA LEU A 8 -34.81 -68.48 18.59
C LEU A 8 -34.37 -69.82 19.24
N ALA A 9 -35.24 -70.83 19.27
CA ALA A 9 -34.98 -72.11 19.96
C ALA A 9 -34.57 -73.27 19.03
N TRP A 10 -34.36 -73.02 17.73
CA TRP A 10 -34.00 -74.05 16.74
C TRP A 10 -32.53 -74.02 16.24
N ILE A 11 -31.68 -73.13 16.76
CA ILE A 11 -30.25 -73.05 16.38
C ILE A 11 -29.29 -73.60 17.47
N VAL A 12 -29.81 -74.10 18.60
CA VAL A 12 -28.97 -74.57 19.74
C VAL A 12 -28.78 -76.10 19.79
N CYS A 13 -28.99 -76.85 18.69
CA CYS A 13 -28.91 -78.33 18.74
C CYS A 13 -28.18 -79.05 17.59
N LEU A 14 -27.28 -78.40 16.84
CA LEU A 14 -26.39 -79.10 15.91
C LEU A 14 -24.97 -78.55 16.00
N GLY A 15 -24.14 -79.22 16.80
CA GLY A 15 -22.73 -78.90 16.97
C GLY A 15 -21.98 -79.97 17.74
N SER A 16 -22.20 -81.25 17.41
CA SER A 16 -21.41 -82.38 17.92
C SER A 16 -20.57 -82.97 16.80
N GLY A 17 -19.24 -82.89 16.96
CA GLY A 17 -18.29 -83.88 16.48
C GLY A 17 -18.11 -84.03 14.97
N TYR A 18 -17.36 -83.11 14.35
CA TYR A 18 -16.48 -83.49 13.25
C TYR A 18 -15.04 -83.46 13.75
N SER A 19 -14.52 -84.65 14.06
CA SER A 19 -13.09 -84.90 14.17
C SER A 19 -12.52 -84.79 12.75
N GLN A 20 -11.94 -83.65 12.39
CA GLN A 20 -11.16 -83.56 11.17
C GLN A 20 -9.79 -84.19 11.44
N THR A 21 -9.55 -85.33 10.78
CA THR A 21 -8.21 -85.86 10.55
C THR A 21 -7.42 -84.78 9.80
N ARG A 22 -6.46 -84.15 10.49
CA ARG A 22 -5.52 -83.16 9.93
C ARG A 22 -4.82 -83.78 8.71
N ALA A 23 -4.78 -83.07 7.59
CA ALA A 23 -4.02 -83.50 6.42
C ALA A 23 -2.53 -83.57 6.81
N PRO A 24 -1.73 -84.53 6.29
CA PRO A 24 -0.29 -84.61 6.59
C PRO A 24 0.48 -83.35 6.15
N GLU A 25 -0.10 -82.57 5.24
CA GLU A 25 0.47 -81.36 4.67
C GLU A 25 0.30 -80.12 5.59
N ASP A 26 -0.64 -80.15 6.55
CA ASP A 26 -0.95 -79.03 7.46
C ASP A 26 -0.01 -78.93 8.68
N SER A 27 1.15 -79.61 8.67
CA SER A 27 2.03 -79.68 9.85
C SER A 27 3.51 -79.84 9.53
N LEU A 28 4.06 -78.94 8.70
CA LEU A 28 5.49 -78.94 8.38
C LEU A 28 6.31 -78.19 9.45
N LEU A 29 7.24 -78.94 10.07
CA LEU A 29 8.34 -78.39 10.87
C LEU A 29 9.66 -78.57 10.11
N PHE A 30 10.42 -77.49 9.96
CA PHE A 30 11.71 -77.46 9.29
C PHE A 30 12.81 -77.30 10.33
N LEU A 31 13.88 -78.10 10.22
CA LEU A 31 15.12 -77.88 10.95
C LEU A 31 16.12 -77.21 10.02
N ALA A 32 16.60 -76.04 10.42
CA ALA A 32 17.65 -75.29 9.77
C ALA A 32 18.82 -75.11 10.75
N GLY A 33 20.01 -74.83 10.23
CA GLY A 33 21.16 -74.57 11.07
C GLY A 33 22.36 -74.05 10.31
N THR A 34 23.26 -73.40 11.04
CA THR A 34 24.52 -72.84 10.53
C THR A 34 25.62 -73.01 11.57
N THR A 35 26.86 -72.75 11.17
CA THR A 35 28.04 -72.85 12.04
C THR A 35 28.44 -71.47 12.58
N TYR A 36 29.01 -71.48 13.79
CA TYR A 36 29.55 -70.33 14.49
C TYR A 36 30.88 -70.70 15.15
N THR A 37 31.93 -69.91 14.94
CA THR A 37 33.30 -70.24 15.36
C THR A 37 33.94 -69.19 16.28
N GLU A 38 33.32 -68.02 16.45
CA GLU A 38 33.90 -66.94 17.24
C GLU A 38 33.67 -67.18 18.74
N GLY A 39 34.73 -67.36 19.51
CA GLY A 39 34.64 -67.79 20.92
C GLY A 39 34.45 -69.32 21.11
N GLY A 40 34.47 -70.10 20.04
CA GLY A 40 34.49 -71.57 20.04
C GLY A 40 33.66 -72.18 18.90
N ASP A 41 33.89 -73.45 18.59
CA ASP A 41 33.18 -74.16 17.51
C ASP A 41 31.79 -74.64 17.95
N HIS A 42 30.75 -74.02 17.37
CA HIS A 42 29.35 -74.26 17.71
C HIS A 42 28.48 -74.42 16.47
N ALA A 43 27.35 -75.12 16.66
CA ALA A 43 26.24 -75.19 15.73
C ALA A 43 25.08 -74.35 16.26
N TRP A 44 24.56 -73.45 15.43
CA TRP A 44 23.28 -72.79 15.65
C TRP A 44 22.19 -73.62 14.97
N LEU A 45 21.24 -74.11 15.74
CA LEU A 45 20.11 -74.91 15.26
C LEU A 45 18.82 -74.13 15.51
N LEU A 46 17.98 -74.04 14.49
CA LEU A 46 16.70 -73.34 14.54
C LEU A 46 15.63 -74.22 13.92
N TRP A 47 14.50 -74.41 14.59
CA TRP A 47 13.37 -75.13 14.01
C TRP A 47 12.15 -74.24 13.85
N GLN A 48 11.61 -74.27 12.63
CA GLN A 48 10.57 -73.38 12.17
C GLN A 48 9.33 -74.18 11.81
N ALA A 49 8.15 -73.68 12.18
CA ALA A 49 6.87 -74.26 11.79
C ALA A 49 6.17 -73.34 10.79
N GLN A 50 5.42 -73.94 9.85
CA GLN A 50 4.40 -73.20 9.10
C GLN A 50 3.24 -72.75 10.00
N ASP A 51 2.89 -73.58 10.98
CA ASP A 51 1.87 -73.29 11.99
C ASP A 51 2.54 -73.24 13.38
N THR A 52 2.58 -72.06 13.98
CA THR A 52 3.22 -71.78 15.26
C THR A 52 2.61 -72.55 16.43
N SER A 53 1.38 -73.06 16.30
CA SER A 53 0.76 -73.95 17.29
C SER A 53 1.54 -75.27 17.48
N LEU A 54 2.38 -75.64 16.51
CA LEU A 54 3.27 -76.81 16.60
C LEU A 54 4.49 -76.59 17.49
N LEU A 55 4.79 -75.33 17.85
CA LEU A 55 5.92 -74.94 18.68
C LEU A 55 5.49 -74.59 20.11
N GLN A 56 4.27 -74.06 20.26
CA GLN A 56 3.80 -73.51 21.53
C GLN A 56 3.81 -74.56 22.64
N GLY A 57 4.58 -74.29 23.71
CA GLY A 57 4.64 -75.11 24.90
C GLY A 57 5.28 -76.48 24.73
N ARG A 58 6.03 -76.75 23.66
CA ARG A 58 6.69 -78.05 23.43
C ARG A 58 8.14 -78.08 23.92
N SER A 59 8.62 -79.27 24.28
CA SER A 59 10.03 -79.54 24.59
C SER A 59 10.70 -80.34 23.49
N TYR A 60 11.96 -80.02 23.23
CA TYR A 60 12.79 -80.66 22.21
C TYR A 60 14.11 -81.14 22.81
N ALA A 61 14.59 -82.31 22.39
CA ALA A 61 15.93 -82.77 22.73
C ALA A 61 16.82 -82.78 21.50
N ILE A 62 18.05 -82.31 21.67
CA ILE A 62 19.06 -82.27 20.60
C ILE A 62 19.98 -83.45 20.78
N PHE A 63 20.09 -84.25 19.72
CA PHE A 63 21.01 -85.36 19.61
C PHE A 63 22.11 -85.01 18.60
N ARG A 64 23.35 -85.43 18.88
CA ARG A 64 24.49 -85.24 17.98
C ARG A 64 25.17 -86.57 17.71
N LYS A 65 25.68 -86.73 16.50
CA LYS A 65 26.74 -87.68 16.18
C LYS A 65 27.86 -86.99 15.40
N ASP A 66 29.08 -87.43 15.60
CA ASP A 66 30.22 -86.89 14.87
C ASP A 66 30.27 -87.52 13.46
N GLY A 67 30.60 -86.73 12.44
CA GLY A 67 30.67 -87.13 11.04
C GLY A 67 29.37 -86.94 10.23
N PRO A 68 29.43 -87.26 8.91
CA PRO A 68 28.31 -87.08 7.97
C PRO A 68 27.13 -88.04 8.25
N PRO A 69 25.98 -87.91 7.56
CA PRO A 69 24.83 -88.78 7.75
C PRO A 69 25.13 -90.27 7.61
N SER A 70 26.10 -90.62 6.76
CA SER A 70 26.54 -91.99 6.50
C SER A 70 27.48 -92.58 7.56
N SER A 71 27.93 -91.79 8.55
CA SER A 71 28.81 -92.29 9.61
C SER A 71 28.11 -93.35 10.47
N SER A 72 28.84 -94.38 10.90
CA SER A 72 28.37 -95.44 11.80
C SER A 72 28.31 -95.02 13.28
N ASN A 73 28.68 -93.77 13.59
CA ASN A 73 28.64 -93.22 14.94
C ASN A 73 27.20 -93.14 15.46
N SER A 74 27.01 -93.39 16.76
CA SER A 74 25.70 -93.34 17.41
C SER A 74 25.36 -91.91 17.86
N PHE A 75 24.06 -91.59 17.86
CA PHE A 75 23.56 -90.32 18.39
C PHE A 75 23.58 -90.32 19.92
N SER A 76 24.13 -89.27 20.52
CA SER A 76 24.04 -88.97 21.96
C SER A 76 23.24 -87.70 22.19
N GLN A 77 22.47 -87.65 23.28
CA GLN A 77 21.72 -86.44 23.66
C GLN A 77 22.70 -85.39 24.20
N VAL A 78 22.60 -84.16 23.71
CA VAL A 78 23.49 -83.04 24.07
C VAL A 78 22.76 -81.95 24.85
N ALA A 79 21.49 -81.69 24.54
CA ALA A 79 20.69 -80.68 25.23
C ALA A 79 19.19 -81.02 25.24
N ILE A 80 18.46 -80.45 26.20
CA ILE A 80 16.99 -80.37 26.19
C ILE A 80 16.60 -78.90 26.20
N ILE A 81 15.74 -78.52 25.27
CA ILE A 81 15.29 -77.16 25.01
C ILE A 81 13.80 -77.09 25.29
N GLN A 82 13.44 -76.18 26.19
CA GLN A 82 12.05 -75.88 26.56
C GLN A 82 11.90 -74.36 26.70
N PRO A 83 10.72 -73.79 26.41
CA PRO A 83 10.43 -72.39 26.68
C PRO A 83 10.59 -72.10 28.18
N THR A 84 11.21 -70.98 28.55
CA THR A 84 11.32 -70.56 29.95
C THR A 84 10.74 -69.17 30.13
N THR A 85 9.85 -69.01 31.11
CA THR A 85 9.11 -67.76 31.35
C THR A 85 9.55 -67.07 32.63
N ARG A 86 10.65 -67.51 33.25
CA ARG A 86 11.19 -66.93 34.49
C ARG A 86 12.43 -66.10 34.18
N ALA A 87 12.41 -64.83 34.55
CA ALA A 87 13.50 -63.89 34.33
C ALA A 87 14.88 -64.42 34.79
N THR A 88 14.98 -65.06 35.97
CA THR A 88 16.27 -65.59 36.47
C THR A 88 16.85 -66.72 35.62
N PHE A 89 16.00 -67.51 34.94
CA PHE A 89 16.47 -68.56 34.02
C PHE A 89 16.74 -68.01 32.63
N LEU A 90 16.03 -66.96 32.22
CA LEU A 90 16.33 -66.22 31.01
C LEU A 90 17.69 -65.54 31.12
N ASP A 91 17.98 -64.90 32.25
CA ASP A 91 19.27 -64.24 32.54
C ASP A 91 20.44 -65.19 32.35
N ALA A 92 20.43 -66.31 33.10
CA ALA A 92 21.48 -67.33 33.01
C ALA A 92 21.64 -67.89 31.58
N ARG A 93 20.55 -68.03 30.84
CA ARG A 93 20.58 -68.61 29.49
C ARG A 93 21.01 -67.61 28.42
N LEU A 94 20.75 -66.32 28.63
CA LEU A 94 21.23 -65.25 27.76
C LEU A 94 22.72 -64.96 28.02
N ASP A 95 23.18 -65.08 29.27
CA ASP A 95 24.61 -64.95 29.63
C ASP A 95 25.50 -66.06 29.06
N GLU A 96 24.92 -67.23 28.76
CA GLU A 96 25.61 -68.33 28.08
C GLU A 96 25.78 -68.09 26.56
N LEU A 97 25.10 -67.10 25.99
CA LEU A 97 25.21 -66.78 24.58
C LEU A 97 26.39 -65.83 24.32
N PRO A 98 27.09 -65.99 23.17
CA PRO A 98 28.06 -64.99 22.72
C PRO A 98 27.41 -63.61 22.62
N VAL A 99 28.16 -62.54 22.90
CA VAL A 99 27.68 -61.15 22.85
C VAL A 99 26.99 -60.81 21.51
N GLN A 100 27.41 -61.44 20.42
CA GLN A 100 26.82 -61.26 19.09
C GLN A 100 25.41 -61.87 18.93
N PHE A 101 25.05 -62.84 19.78
CA PHE A 101 23.74 -63.50 19.80
C PHE A 101 22.78 -62.85 20.80
N ALA A 102 23.32 -62.09 21.75
CA ALA A 102 22.61 -61.52 22.88
C ALA A 102 23.19 -60.15 23.25
N ASN A 103 23.29 -59.24 22.28
CA ASN A 103 23.52 -57.83 22.60
C ASN A 103 22.27 -57.32 23.33
N LYS A 104 22.33 -57.36 24.66
CA LYS A 104 21.15 -57.16 25.50
C LYS A 104 20.53 -55.78 25.28
N ASP A 105 21.35 -54.76 25.02
CA ASP A 105 20.90 -53.39 24.79
C ASP A 105 20.14 -53.27 23.45
N PHE A 106 20.73 -53.79 22.36
CA PHE A 106 20.09 -53.77 21.03
C PHE A 106 18.77 -54.55 21.01
N VAL A 107 18.75 -55.73 21.62
CA VAL A 107 17.53 -56.56 21.69
C VAL A 107 16.49 -55.88 22.58
N SER A 108 16.90 -55.20 23.65
CA SER A 108 16.00 -54.42 24.51
C SER A 108 15.37 -53.25 23.74
N GLU A 109 16.15 -52.45 23.03
CA GLU A 109 15.64 -51.34 22.21
C GLU A 109 14.69 -51.84 21.11
N THR A 110 15.02 -52.96 20.47
CA THR A 110 14.16 -53.60 19.47
C THR A 110 12.82 -54.03 20.07
N ILE A 111 12.83 -54.58 21.29
CA ILE A 111 11.61 -54.93 22.02
C ILE A 111 10.81 -53.69 22.40
N ASP A 112 11.46 -52.63 22.86
CA ASP A 112 10.79 -51.37 23.24
C ASP A 112 10.11 -50.72 22.03
N GLY A 113 10.78 -50.70 20.88
CA GLY A 113 10.22 -50.15 19.64
C GLY A 113 9.03 -50.96 19.08
N LEU A 114 9.03 -52.29 19.25
CA LEU A 114 8.00 -53.16 18.66
C LEU A 114 6.88 -53.56 19.62
N PHE A 115 7.16 -53.58 20.92
CA PHE A 115 6.26 -54.09 21.96
C PHE A 115 6.16 -53.16 23.18
N GLY A 116 6.65 -51.92 23.10
CA GLY A 116 6.64 -50.94 24.20
C GLY A 116 5.26 -50.74 24.82
N ASP A 117 4.20 -50.72 24.01
CA ASP A 117 2.80 -50.59 24.47
C ASP A 117 2.34 -51.77 25.37
N LEU A 118 2.99 -52.93 25.26
CA LEU A 118 2.71 -54.11 26.07
C LEU A 118 3.62 -54.20 27.31
N MET A 119 4.62 -53.32 27.42
CA MET A 119 5.56 -53.31 28.54
C MET A 119 5.00 -52.45 29.69
N PRO A 120 4.98 -52.96 30.94
CA PRO A 120 4.53 -52.16 32.07
C PRO A 120 5.50 -51.02 32.41
N ALA A 121 6.77 -51.11 31.99
CA ALA A 121 7.75 -50.03 32.01
C ALA A 121 8.87 -50.30 31.00
N LEU A 122 9.34 -49.26 30.30
CA LEU A 122 10.46 -49.35 29.34
C LEU A 122 11.83 -49.54 30.02
N GLU A 123 11.95 -49.18 31.31
CA GLU A 123 13.19 -49.29 32.11
C GLU A 123 13.48 -50.71 32.65
N LEU A 124 12.69 -51.71 32.25
CA LEU A 124 12.90 -53.09 32.70
C LEU A 124 14.14 -53.71 32.05
N SER A 125 14.79 -54.64 32.77
CA SER A 125 15.86 -55.45 32.18
C SER A 125 15.31 -56.32 31.03
N LEU A 126 16.16 -56.67 30.05
CA LEU A 126 15.76 -57.50 28.90
C LEU A 126 15.08 -58.80 29.32
N GLU A 127 15.60 -59.46 30.35
CA GLU A 127 15.08 -60.73 30.89
C GLU A 127 13.69 -60.54 31.47
N SER A 128 13.44 -59.40 32.10
CA SER A 128 12.14 -59.04 32.66
C SER A 128 11.13 -58.74 31.55
N LYS A 129 11.56 -58.03 30.49
CA LYS A 129 10.76 -57.78 29.28
C LYS A 129 10.39 -59.08 28.58
N LEU A 130 11.36 -59.96 28.32
CA LEU A 130 11.15 -61.28 27.72
C LEU A 130 10.28 -62.18 28.60
N SER A 131 10.48 -62.17 29.91
CA SER A 131 9.64 -62.91 30.85
C SER A 131 8.17 -62.49 30.75
N ALA A 132 7.89 -61.19 30.69
CA ALA A 132 6.54 -60.67 30.53
C ALA A 132 5.95 -61.06 29.17
N LEU A 133 6.69 -60.82 28.09
CA LEU A 133 6.27 -61.15 26.72
C LEU A 133 5.95 -62.64 26.56
N LEU A 134 6.81 -63.54 27.05
CA LEU A 134 6.61 -64.98 26.92
C LEU A 134 5.43 -65.50 27.75
N GLN A 135 5.15 -64.89 28.91
CA GLN A 135 3.97 -65.25 29.71
C GLN A 135 2.67 -64.81 29.02
N THR A 136 2.65 -63.61 28.44
CA THR A 136 1.50 -63.11 27.68
C THR A 136 1.32 -63.90 26.39
N ALA A 137 2.39 -64.17 25.64
CA ALA A 137 2.37 -64.96 24.41
C ALA A 137 1.93 -66.42 24.64
N ALA A 138 2.12 -66.95 25.84
CA ALA A 138 1.58 -68.27 26.20
C ALA A 138 0.04 -68.29 26.22
N GLN A 139 -0.61 -67.13 26.43
CA GLN A 139 -2.07 -66.99 26.46
C GLN A 139 -2.64 -66.36 25.18
N GLU A 140 -1.82 -65.60 24.44
CA GLU A 140 -2.21 -64.86 23.23
C GLU A 140 -1.48 -65.36 21.98
N PRO A 141 -2.14 -66.15 21.09
CA PRO A 141 -1.53 -66.71 19.89
C PRO A 141 -0.98 -65.64 18.91
N GLU A 142 -1.64 -64.48 18.81
CA GLU A 142 -1.18 -63.39 17.94
C GLU A 142 0.15 -62.80 18.41
N LEU A 143 0.33 -62.62 19.72
CA LEU A 143 1.59 -62.15 20.29
C LEU A 143 2.69 -63.20 20.12
N PHE A 144 2.38 -64.49 20.29
CA PHE A 144 3.31 -65.58 20.00
C PHE A 144 3.78 -65.56 18.54
N ASN A 145 2.88 -65.29 17.58
CA ASN A 145 3.24 -65.16 16.17
C ASN A 145 4.20 -63.99 15.94
N ARG A 146 3.94 -62.82 16.54
CA ARG A 146 4.82 -61.64 16.40
C ARG A 146 6.21 -61.91 16.98
N LEU A 147 6.28 -62.49 18.19
CA LEU A 147 7.55 -62.90 18.81
C LEU A 147 8.27 -63.97 18.00
N TYR A 148 7.53 -64.93 17.44
CA TYR A 148 8.10 -65.96 16.59
C TYR A 148 8.76 -65.37 15.34
N PHE A 149 8.16 -64.38 14.68
CA PHE A 149 8.79 -63.68 13.56
C PHE A 149 10.10 -63.00 13.96
N LEU A 150 10.11 -62.31 15.10
CA LEU A 150 11.33 -61.66 15.61
C LEU A 150 12.41 -62.69 16.03
N SER A 151 11.99 -63.85 16.56
CA SER A 151 12.93 -64.94 16.92
C SER A 151 13.72 -65.49 15.73
N ARG A 152 13.25 -65.28 14.49
CA ARG A 152 13.96 -65.74 13.29
C ARG A 152 15.19 -64.89 12.97
N THR A 153 15.27 -63.68 13.52
CA THR A 153 16.42 -62.76 13.36
C THR A 153 17.20 -62.55 14.65
N GLU A 154 16.57 -62.76 15.80
CA GLU A 154 17.15 -62.54 17.12
C GLU A 154 17.40 -63.87 17.85
N PRO A 155 18.65 -64.41 17.85
CA PRO A 155 18.96 -65.68 18.48
C PRO A 155 18.61 -65.73 19.97
N ALA A 156 18.82 -64.64 20.71
CA ALA A 156 18.41 -64.49 22.11
C ALA A 156 16.92 -64.83 22.33
N ILE A 157 16.05 -64.35 21.44
CA ILE A 157 14.61 -64.58 21.51
C ILE A 157 14.27 -66.01 21.13
N ALA A 158 14.92 -66.58 20.10
CA ALA A 158 14.73 -67.99 19.74
C ALA A 158 15.12 -68.96 20.86
N VAL A 159 16.22 -68.68 21.57
CA VAL A 159 16.65 -69.47 22.72
C VAL A 159 15.65 -69.35 23.88
N ALA A 160 15.13 -68.14 24.14
CA ALA A 160 14.14 -67.89 25.18
C ALA A 160 12.78 -68.57 24.88
N MET A 161 12.35 -68.52 23.62
CA MET A 161 11.14 -69.19 23.12
C MET A 161 11.29 -70.71 23.03
N GLY A 162 12.51 -71.24 23.07
CA GLY A 162 12.77 -72.67 22.89
C GLY A 162 12.56 -73.14 21.45
N THR A 163 12.80 -72.26 20.48
CA THR A 163 12.74 -72.53 19.03
C THR A 163 14.12 -72.60 18.37
N GLY A 164 15.17 -72.25 19.10
CA GLY A 164 16.56 -72.36 18.67
C GLY A 164 17.51 -72.75 19.80
N ALA A 165 18.72 -73.19 19.43
CA ALA A 165 19.77 -73.58 20.37
C ALA A 165 21.17 -73.45 19.78
N LEU A 166 22.11 -72.99 20.61
CA LEU A 166 23.54 -73.03 20.34
C LEU A 166 24.15 -74.28 21.00
N VAL A 167 24.83 -75.12 20.22
CA VAL A 167 25.36 -76.41 20.68
C VAL A 167 26.83 -76.57 20.32
N PRO A 168 27.71 -77.01 21.25
CA PRO A 168 29.12 -77.24 20.93
C PRO A 168 29.33 -78.29 19.84
N MET A 169 30.25 -77.99 18.91
CA MET A 169 30.57 -78.81 17.75
C MET A 169 32.07 -79.19 17.74
N PRO A 170 32.47 -80.24 18.47
CA PRO A 170 33.88 -80.59 18.67
C PRO A 170 34.55 -81.27 17.46
N ALA A 171 33.78 -81.68 16.45
CA ALA A 171 34.27 -82.29 15.22
C ALA A 171 33.93 -81.40 14.03
N THR A 172 34.83 -81.34 13.03
CA THR A 172 34.68 -80.53 11.80
C THR A 172 33.36 -80.76 11.09
N VAL A 173 32.88 -82.01 11.04
CA VAL A 173 31.58 -82.38 10.49
C VAL A 173 30.78 -83.08 11.58
N SER A 174 29.54 -82.65 11.82
CA SER A 174 28.63 -83.23 12.81
C SER A 174 27.22 -83.31 12.27
N THR A 175 26.50 -84.38 12.60
CA THR A 175 25.08 -84.55 12.26
C THR A 175 24.24 -84.41 13.52
N PHE A 176 23.25 -83.52 13.47
CA PHE A 176 22.33 -83.24 14.57
C PHE A 176 20.92 -83.76 14.24
N GLU A 177 20.22 -84.21 15.28
CA GLU A 177 18.79 -84.50 15.24
C GLU A 177 18.08 -83.74 16.34
N VAL A 178 17.00 -83.06 15.97
CA VAL A 178 16.04 -82.54 16.94
C VAL A 178 14.95 -83.59 17.11
N ARG A 179 14.63 -83.94 18.36
CA ARG A 179 13.62 -84.96 18.68
C ARG A 179 12.58 -84.43 19.67
N THR A 180 11.34 -84.90 19.56
CA THR A 180 10.23 -84.65 20.50
C THR A 180 9.80 -85.92 21.20
N GLN A 181 9.04 -85.77 22.28
CA GLN A 181 8.26 -86.87 22.85
C GLN A 181 7.14 -87.29 21.87
N PRO A 182 6.70 -88.56 21.85
CA PRO A 182 5.67 -89.06 20.92
C PRO A 182 4.30 -88.37 20.99
N ASP A 183 3.97 -87.77 22.14
CA ASP A 183 2.75 -86.97 22.37
C ASP A 183 2.96 -85.48 22.06
N GLY A 184 4.17 -85.08 21.66
CA GLY A 184 4.57 -83.67 21.52
C GLY A 184 4.58 -82.89 22.84
N GLY A 185 4.47 -83.57 23.98
CA GLY A 185 4.23 -82.98 25.29
C GLY A 185 5.48 -82.67 26.12
N ASN A 186 5.24 -82.29 27.38
CA ASN A 186 6.25 -82.01 28.41
C ASN A 186 6.18 -83.04 29.55
N SER A 187 5.84 -84.30 29.24
CA SER A 187 5.64 -85.34 30.24
C SER A 187 6.97 -85.62 30.96
N PRO A 188 7.08 -85.38 32.29
CA PRO A 188 8.32 -85.57 33.01
C PRO A 188 8.80 -87.03 32.92
N GLY A 189 10.04 -87.25 32.46
CA GLY A 189 10.64 -88.58 32.36
C GLY A 189 10.31 -89.38 31.09
N ALA A 190 9.47 -88.87 30.18
CA ALA A 190 9.24 -89.51 28.88
C ALA A 190 10.44 -89.30 27.92
N ALA A 191 10.76 -90.34 27.13
CA ALA A 191 11.91 -90.33 26.23
C ALA A 191 11.64 -89.57 24.91
N PHE A 192 12.64 -88.84 24.41
CA PHE A 192 12.58 -88.11 23.14
C PHE A 192 12.92 -89.04 21.95
N THR A 193 11.92 -89.76 21.46
CA THR A 193 12.11 -90.80 20.43
C THR A 193 11.68 -90.38 19.02
N GLN A 194 10.85 -89.34 18.87
CA GLN A 194 10.35 -88.91 17.56
C GLN A 194 11.30 -87.90 16.93
N VAL A 195 11.87 -88.22 15.76
CA VAL A 195 12.76 -87.29 15.04
C VAL A 195 11.93 -86.24 14.32
N VAL A 196 12.23 -84.98 14.60
CA VAL A 196 11.61 -83.80 14.00
C VAL A 196 12.35 -83.39 12.73
N GLY A 197 13.68 -83.34 12.82
CA GLY A 197 14.53 -82.96 11.71
C GLY A 197 15.97 -83.42 11.96
N ARG A 198 16.71 -83.58 10.86
CA ARG A 198 18.12 -83.96 10.88
C ARG A 198 18.89 -83.03 9.97
N ILE A 199 20.03 -82.52 10.44
CA ILE A 199 20.92 -81.66 9.66
C ILE A 199 22.38 -82.08 9.87
N THR A 200 23.21 -81.93 8.84
CA THR A 200 24.66 -82.08 8.94
C THR A 200 25.30 -80.75 8.66
N LEU A 201 26.22 -80.34 9.54
CA LEU A 201 26.98 -79.11 9.43
C LEU A 201 28.47 -79.42 9.27
N ASP A 202 29.16 -78.61 8.48
CA ASP A 202 30.61 -78.63 8.27
C ASP A 202 31.17 -77.25 8.64
N LEU A 203 32.10 -77.21 9.60
CA LEU A 203 32.74 -75.98 10.07
C LEU A 203 33.59 -75.30 9.00
N ASN A 204 34.20 -76.07 8.10
CA ASN A 204 35.10 -75.54 7.07
C ASN A 204 34.38 -75.20 5.76
N ASN A 205 33.21 -75.81 5.53
CA ASN A 205 32.43 -75.62 4.31
C ASN A 205 30.95 -75.34 4.67
N PRO A 206 30.65 -74.17 5.27
CA PRO A 206 29.26 -73.79 5.51
C PRO A 206 28.48 -73.75 4.19
N THR A 207 27.18 -74.08 4.26
CA THR A 207 26.32 -74.07 3.06
C THR A 207 26.31 -72.66 2.46
N PRO A 208 26.79 -72.48 1.21
CA PRO A 208 26.78 -71.18 0.57
C PRO A 208 25.33 -70.77 0.28
N ILE A 209 25.01 -69.51 0.52
CA ILE A 209 23.72 -68.90 0.20
C ILE A 209 23.92 -68.01 -1.01
N THR A 210 23.10 -68.20 -2.03
CA THR A 210 23.15 -67.49 -3.31
C THR A 210 22.81 -66.00 -3.11
N ALA A 211 23.51 -65.12 -3.82
CA ALA A 211 23.25 -63.69 -3.76
C ALA A 211 21.88 -63.35 -4.40
N PRO A 212 21.18 -62.31 -3.91
CA PRO A 212 20.05 -61.76 -4.62
C PRO A 212 20.49 -61.07 -5.92
N GLY A 213 19.53 -60.79 -6.80
CA GLY A 213 19.78 -59.94 -7.97
C GLY A 213 20.17 -58.52 -7.54
N PRO A 214 20.84 -57.74 -8.43
CA PRO A 214 21.18 -56.35 -8.14
C PRO A 214 19.91 -55.54 -7.82
N PRO A 215 20.01 -54.55 -6.92
CA PRO A 215 18.89 -53.65 -6.65
C PRO A 215 18.53 -52.84 -7.91
N VAL A 216 17.25 -52.59 -8.10
CA VAL A 216 16.69 -51.83 -9.22
C VAL A 216 15.95 -50.64 -8.65
N VAL A 217 16.23 -49.46 -9.19
CA VAL A 217 15.58 -48.20 -8.81
C VAL A 217 14.20 -48.14 -9.45
N ILE A 218 13.20 -47.80 -8.64
CA ILE A 218 11.86 -47.43 -9.11
C ILE A 218 11.82 -45.91 -9.23
N PRO A 219 11.78 -45.37 -10.46
CA PRO A 219 11.78 -43.92 -10.64
C PRO A 219 10.44 -43.34 -10.22
N ASP A 220 10.49 -42.34 -9.33
CA ASP A 220 9.37 -41.46 -9.02
C ASP A 220 9.75 -40.05 -9.44
N ASP A 221 9.16 -39.56 -10.52
CA ASP A 221 9.41 -38.21 -11.04
C ASP A 221 8.58 -37.12 -10.36
N SER A 222 7.68 -37.50 -9.44
CA SER A 222 6.86 -36.56 -8.68
C SER A 222 7.62 -35.98 -7.48
N PRO A 223 7.05 -34.97 -6.80
CA PRO A 223 7.60 -34.47 -5.54
C PRO A 223 7.73 -35.51 -4.44
N LYS A 224 7.01 -36.64 -4.51
CA LYS A 224 7.15 -37.76 -3.55
C LYS A 224 8.53 -38.43 -3.65
N GLY A 225 9.19 -38.37 -4.81
CA GLY A 225 10.55 -38.85 -5.03
C GLY A 225 11.65 -37.86 -4.63
N HIS A 226 11.33 -36.81 -3.85
CA HIS A 226 12.30 -35.79 -3.45
C HIS A 226 13.37 -36.36 -2.50
N LEU A 227 14.63 -36.32 -2.95
CA LEU A 227 15.82 -36.72 -2.17
C LEU A 227 15.67 -38.09 -1.47
N ASN A 228 14.95 -39.00 -2.13
CA ASN A 228 14.80 -40.39 -1.70
C ASN A 228 14.90 -41.34 -2.90
N VAL A 229 15.02 -42.64 -2.60
CA VAL A 229 15.02 -43.69 -3.62
C VAL A 229 14.20 -44.88 -3.17
N SER A 230 13.37 -45.40 -4.08
CA SER A 230 12.68 -46.69 -3.91
C SER A 230 13.43 -47.80 -4.63
N LEU A 231 13.70 -48.90 -3.94
CA LEU A 231 14.48 -50.03 -4.42
C LEU A 231 13.67 -51.34 -4.36
N ARG A 232 13.88 -52.20 -5.36
CA ARG A 232 13.48 -53.62 -5.36
C ARG A 232 14.60 -54.48 -5.91
N TRP A 233 14.53 -55.80 -5.77
CA TRP A 233 15.54 -56.72 -6.33
C TRP A 233 14.93 -58.06 -6.73
N GLY A 234 15.64 -58.81 -7.55
CA GLY A 234 15.26 -60.16 -7.92
C GLY A 234 15.69 -61.19 -6.89
N ILE A 235 14.89 -62.25 -6.74
CA ILE A 235 15.19 -63.42 -5.94
C ILE A 235 15.36 -64.61 -6.91
N PRO A 236 16.61 -65.01 -7.22
CA PRO A 236 16.88 -66.14 -8.11
C PRO A 236 16.27 -67.46 -7.62
N ASP A 237 16.00 -68.39 -8.53
CA ASP A 237 15.39 -69.68 -8.20
C ASP A 237 16.23 -70.51 -7.20
N ASP A 238 17.57 -70.43 -7.29
CA ASP A 238 18.48 -71.06 -6.33
C ASP A 238 18.29 -70.50 -4.92
N LEU A 239 18.23 -69.18 -4.80
CA LEU A 239 17.99 -68.51 -3.52
C LEU A 239 16.60 -68.83 -2.94
N ARG A 240 15.57 -68.99 -3.79
CA ARG A 240 14.24 -69.40 -3.32
C ARG A 240 14.26 -70.80 -2.69
N ARG A 241 15.07 -71.73 -3.24
CA ARG A 241 15.28 -73.07 -2.66
C ARG A 241 16.03 -73.03 -1.34
N GLU A 242 16.82 -72.00 -1.10
CA GLU A 242 17.59 -71.76 0.13
C GLU A 242 16.82 -70.95 1.19
N SER A 243 15.56 -70.61 0.95
CA SER A 243 14.73 -69.75 1.83
C SER A 243 14.58 -70.23 3.28
N ALA A 244 14.80 -71.51 3.55
CA ALA A 244 14.81 -72.05 4.91
C ALA A 244 16.09 -71.71 5.70
N LEU A 245 17.16 -71.29 5.02
CA LEU A 245 18.46 -70.92 5.60
C LEU A 245 18.64 -69.39 5.72
N THR A 246 17.64 -68.62 5.31
CA THR A 246 17.72 -67.16 5.19
C THR A 246 16.53 -66.50 5.85
N TYR A 247 16.70 -65.25 6.24
CA TYR A 247 15.59 -64.43 6.70
C TYR A 247 15.77 -62.97 6.32
N GLY A 248 15.07 -62.56 5.25
CA GLY A 248 15.09 -61.19 4.76
C GLY A 248 16.44 -60.76 4.19
N TYR A 249 16.57 -59.45 4.00
CA TYR A 249 17.69 -58.84 3.30
C TYR A 249 18.24 -57.62 4.04
N GLY A 250 19.56 -57.49 4.02
CA GLY A 250 20.27 -56.27 4.38
C GLY A 250 20.50 -55.40 3.15
N VAL A 251 20.23 -54.11 3.30
CA VAL A 251 20.47 -53.07 2.29
C VAL A 251 21.68 -52.27 2.74
N TYR A 252 22.72 -52.27 1.92
CA TYR A 252 23.96 -51.57 2.20
C TYR A 252 24.20 -50.53 1.12
N ARG A 253 24.70 -49.37 1.51
CA ARG A 253 25.09 -48.32 0.57
C ARG A 253 26.49 -47.82 0.85
N MET A 254 27.18 -47.42 -0.20
CA MET A 254 28.53 -46.86 -0.16
C MET A 254 28.61 -45.66 -1.11
N ALA A 255 29.29 -44.58 -0.70
CA ALA A 255 29.49 -43.43 -1.58
C ALA A 255 30.18 -43.85 -2.88
N LYS A 256 29.76 -43.28 -4.01
CA LYS A 256 30.29 -43.60 -5.35
C LYS A 256 31.81 -43.61 -5.40
N THR A 257 32.44 -42.53 -4.95
CA THR A 257 33.90 -42.36 -4.97
C THR A 257 34.62 -43.46 -4.19
N THR A 258 34.05 -43.89 -3.06
CA THR A 258 34.59 -44.97 -2.23
C THR A 258 34.45 -46.32 -2.92
N ALA A 259 33.27 -46.63 -3.46
CA ALA A 259 33.01 -47.89 -4.15
C ALA A 259 33.94 -48.06 -5.36
N GLU A 260 34.09 -47.02 -6.19
CA GLU A 260 34.97 -47.02 -7.36
C GLU A 260 36.46 -47.13 -6.98
N THR A 261 36.89 -46.45 -5.90
CA THR A 261 38.28 -46.56 -5.42
C THR A 261 38.62 -47.96 -4.91
N LEU A 262 37.65 -48.65 -4.29
CA LEU A 262 37.80 -50.01 -3.79
C LEU A 262 37.48 -51.09 -4.85
N GLY A 263 37.02 -50.70 -6.04
CA GLY A 263 36.65 -51.61 -7.13
C GLY A 263 35.31 -52.35 -6.95
N HIS A 264 34.45 -51.85 -6.06
CA HIS A 264 33.15 -52.43 -5.73
C HIS A 264 32.02 -52.03 -6.68
N ASP A 265 32.28 -51.13 -7.61
CA ASP A 265 31.46 -50.85 -8.79
C ASP A 265 31.47 -52.01 -9.80
N VAL A 266 32.55 -52.82 -9.82
CA VAL A 266 32.70 -53.98 -10.71
C VAL A 266 32.53 -55.30 -9.98
N THR A 267 33.15 -55.45 -8.80
CA THR A 267 33.12 -56.71 -8.03
C THR A 267 32.52 -56.47 -6.65
N PRO A 268 31.41 -57.12 -6.29
CA PRO A 268 30.76 -56.87 -5.00
C PRO A 268 31.71 -57.18 -3.83
N PRO A 269 31.62 -56.43 -2.73
CA PRO A 269 32.45 -56.69 -1.55
C PRO A 269 32.17 -58.09 -1.00
N THR A 270 33.19 -58.75 -0.46
CA THR A 270 32.99 -59.97 0.33
C THR A 270 32.36 -59.62 1.68
N THR A 271 31.68 -60.57 2.32
CA THR A 271 31.12 -60.41 3.68
C THR A 271 32.13 -59.82 4.67
N ALA A 272 33.38 -60.31 4.66
CA ALA A 272 34.43 -59.85 5.55
C ALA A 272 34.87 -58.39 5.27
N GLN A 273 34.93 -58.01 3.99
CA GLN A 273 35.22 -56.63 3.58
C GLN A 273 34.10 -55.70 4.01
N LEU A 274 32.84 -56.04 3.73
CA LEU A 274 31.67 -55.24 4.11
C LEU A 274 31.63 -55.01 5.64
N GLN A 275 31.84 -56.07 6.44
CA GLN A 275 31.89 -55.97 7.89
C GLN A 275 33.00 -55.02 8.36
N THR A 276 34.18 -55.09 7.73
CA THR A 276 35.31 -54.21 8.01
C THR A 276 34.96 -52.76 7.69
N TYR A 277 34.29 -52.50 6.56
CA TYR A 277 33.91 -51.14 6.16
C TYR A 277 32.89 -50.51 7.09
N LEU A 278 31.88 -51.29 7.52
CA LEU A 278 30.88 -50.86 8.50
C LEU A 278 31.52 -50.54 9.85
N THR A 279 32.46 -51.38 10.32
CA THR A 279 33.13 -51.20 11.62
C THR A 279 34.11 -50.04 11.61
N SER A 280 34.91 -49.92 10.54
CA SER A 280 35.91 -48.85 10.39
C SER A 280 35.32 -47.51 9.94
N ARG A 281 34.00 -47.47 9.66
CA ARG A 281 33.27 -46.30 9.16
C ARG A 281 33.97 -45.65 7.96
N VAL A 282 34.35 -46.49 6.98
CA VAL A 282 34.80 -45.99 5.67
C VAL A 282 33.75 -44.99 5.16
N PRO A 283 34.14 -43.85 4.56
CA PRO A 283 33.22 -42.76 4.25
C PRO A 283 31.88 -43.22 3.66
N ARG A 284 30.81 -43.02 4.46
CA ARG A 284 29.40 -43.33 4.14
C ARG A 284 29.12 -44.78 3.69
N ALA A 285 29.93 -45.76 4.10
CA ALA A 285 29.55 -47.17 4.06
C ALA A 285 28.62 -47.47 5.24
N VAL A 286 27.33 -47.70 4.98
CA VAL A 286 26.32 -47.92 6.01
C VAL A 286 25.35 -49.02 5.62
N GLN A 287 24.79 -49.69 6.63
CA GLN A 287 23.56 -50.46 6.47
C GLN A 287 22.38 -49.48 6.50
N ALA A 288 21.64 -49.38 5.40
CA ALA A 288 20.57 -48.40 5.24
C ALA A 288 19.30 -48.79 6.02
N ASN A 289 19.03 -50.09 6.16
CA ASN A 289 17.88 -50.61 6.89
C ASN A 289 18.25 -51.06 8.32
N MET A 290 17.40 -50.74 9.30
CA MET A 290 17.57 -51.22 10.68
C MET A 290 17.08 -52.66 10.87
N LEU A 291 15.92 -52.99 10.32
CA LEU A 291 15.35 -54.32 10.34
C LEU A 291 15.49 -55.01 8.98
N PRO A 292 15.65 -56.34 8.93
CA PRO A 292 15.70 -57.08 7.67
C PRO A 292 14.50 -56.80 6.77
N VAL A 293 14.75 -56.46 5.51
CA VAL A 293 13.68 -56.19 4.56
C VAL A 293 13.05 -57.51 4.12
N LEU A 294 11.72 -57.61 4.23
CA LEU A 294 10.94 -58.74 3.74
C LEU A 294 10.20 -58.32 2.46
N PRO A 295 10.57 -58.86 1.29
CA PRO A 295 9.91 -58.52 0.03
C PRO A 295 8.42 -58.84 0.07
N THR A 296 7.59 -57.87 -0.31
CA THR A 296 6.13 -58.01 -0.40
C THR A 296 5.69 -58.86 -1.58
N GLN A 297 6.56 -59.02 -2.57
CA GLN A 297 6.33 -59.82 -3.77
C GLN A 297 7.61 -60.58 -4.16
N LEU A 298 7.44 -61.83 -4.61
CA LEU A 298 8.52 -62.62 -5.19
C LEU A 298 8.72 -62.22 -6.66
N LEU A 299 9.87 -61.64 -6.98
CA LEU A 299 10.26 -61.27 -8.33
C LEU A 299 11.49 -62.06 -8.77
N SER A 300 11.52 -62.57 -9.99
CA SER A 300 12.77 -63.02 -10.63
C SER A 300 13.68 -61.81 -10.93
N PRO A 301 15.00 -62.01 -11.13
CA PRO A 301 15.89 -60.93 -11.57
C PRO A 301 15.42 -60.21 -12.83
N SER A 302 14.82 -60.92 -13.79
CA SER A 302 14.24 -60.32 -14.98
C SER A 302 13.01 -59.47 -14.68
N GLU A 303 12.10 -59.93 -13.83
CA GLU A 303 10.88 -59.18 -13.46
C GLU A 303 11.23 -57.94 -12.63
N ALA A 304 12.19 -58.04 -11.71
CA ALA A 304 12.65 -56.89 -10.93
C ALA A 304 13.23 -55.79 -11.82
N ALA A 305 13.94 -56.17 -12.89
CA ALA A 305 14.54 -55.23 -13.84
C ALA A 305 13.54 -54.62 -14.85
N MET A 306 12.34 -55.18 -15.01
CA MET A 306 11.34 -54.61 -15.90
C MET A 306 10.75 -53.36 -15.27
N ILE A 307 10.95 -52.18 -15.86
CA ILE A 307 10.20 -50.96 -15.53
C ILE A 307 9.07 -50.85 -16.56
N PRO A 308 7.80 -51.17 -16.22
CA PRO A 308 6.69 -51.10 -17.15
C PRO A 308 6.55 -49.70 -17.76
N LEU A 309 6.51 -49.61 -19.09
CA LEU A 309 6.24 -48.36 -19.82
C LEU A 309 4.82 -47.78 -19.58
N GLY A 310 3.99 -48.46 -18.76
CA GLY A 310 2.54 -48.22 -18.63
C GLY A 310 2.08 -47.54 -17.33
N GLY A 311 2.96 -47.19 -16.39
CA GLY A 311 2.58 -46.56 -15.13
C GLY A 311 2.08 -45.10 -15.22
N ARG A 312 2.09 -44.46 -16.40
CA ARG A 312 1.70 -43.05 -16.55
C ARG A 312 0.20 -42.78 -16.69
N THR A 313 -0.65 -43.81 -16.82
CA THR A 313 -2.10 -43.61 -17.08
C THR A 313 -3.03 -44.13 -15.99
N ASP A 314 -2.51 -44.81 -14.96
CA ASP A 314 -3.31 -45.25 -13.81
C ASP A 314 -2.70 -44.68 -12.52
N PRO A 315 -3.32 -43.65 -11.90
CA PRO A 315 -2.81 -43.02 -10.67
C PRO A 315 -2.84 -43.95 -9.45
N ASP A 316 -3.50 -45.10 -9.51
CA ASP A 316 -3.58 -46.09 -8.43
C ASP A 316 -2.61 -47.27 -8.60
N PHE A 317 -1.88 -47.35 -9.72
CA PHE A 317 -0.89 -48.39 -9.96
C PHE A 317 0.44 -48.06 -9.27
N VAL A 318 0.63 -48.55 -8.05
CA VAL A 318 1.90 -48.42 -7.32
C VAL A 318 2.81 -49.59 -7.72
N GLU A 319 3.92 -49.29 -8.39
CA GLU A 319 4.95 -50.30 -8.63
C GLU A 319 5.48 -50.84 -7.30
N PRO A 320 5.57 -52.18 -7.14
CA PRO A 320 6.05 -52.76 -5.89
C PRO A 320 7.54 -52.42 -5.70
N TYR A 321 7.84 -51.70 -4.63
CA TYR A 321 9.19 -51.53 -4.08
C TYR A 321 9.28 -52.22 -2.72
N PHE A 322 10.50 -52.59 -2.31
CA PHE A 322 10.73 -53.31 -1.05
C PHE A 322 11.34 -52.42 0.03
N PHE A 323 12.12 -51.42 -0.39
CA PHE A 323 12.81 -50.52 0.53
C PHE A 323 12.81 -49.10 -0.03
N LEU A 324 12.62 -48.11 0.84
CA LEU A 324 12.76 -46.70 0.53
C LEU A 324 13.88 -46.13 1.41
N ASP A 325 14.80 -45.41 0.80
CA ASP A 325 15.89 -44.73 1.50
C ASP A 325 15.79 -43.22 1.31
N ASP A 326 15.57 -42.50 2.41
CA ASP A 326 15.56 -41.05 2.54
C ASP A 326 16.67 -40.56 3.51
N ASN A 327 17.64 -41.42 3.82
CA ASN A 327 18.62 -41.24 4.89
C ASN A 327 18.01 -41.06 6.30
N GLN A 328 16.78 -41.52 6.52
CA GLN A 328 16.03 -41.27 7.76
C GLN A 328 15.95 -39.77 8.06
N ALA A 329 15.59 -38.97 7.05
CA ALA A 329 15.58 -37.50 7.11
C ALA A 329 14.72 -36.90 8.23
N GLN A 330 13.82 -37.69 8.83
CA GLN A 330 12.96 -37.29 9.96
C GLN A 330 13.63 -37.49 11.34
N ALA A 331 14.81 -38.11 11.42
CA ALA A 331 15.54 -38.29 12.67
C ALA A 331 16.32 -37.02 13.07
N GLU A 332 16.29 -36.65 14.36
CA GLU A 332 16.88 -35.39 14.88
C GLU A 332 18.40 -35.24 14.62
N ASP A 333 19.12 -36.34 14.38
CA ASP A 333 20.57 -36.38 14.21
C ASP A 333 21.03 -36.66 12.76
N ARG A 334 20.11 -36.67 11.78
CA ARG A 334 20.44 -37.00 10.38
C ARG A 334 20.06 -35.92 9.38
N THR A 335 20.98 -35.65 8.45
CA THR A 335 20.77 -34.71 7.34
C THR A 335 20.19 -35.45 6.13
N PRO A 336 19.18 -34.89 5.43
CA PRO A 336 18.74 -35.42 4.14
C PRO A 336 19.88 -35.55 3.14
N PHE A 337 19.69 -36.38 2.11
CA PHE A 337 20.61 -36.41 0.97
C PHE A 337 20.66 -35.05 0.27
N ALA A 338 21.78 -34.73 -0.38
CA ALA A 338 21.86 -33.55 -1.25
C ALA A 338 21.56 -33.89 -2.71
N ASP A 339 21.17 -32.88 -3.49
CA ASP A 339 20.93 -33.04 -4.92
C ASP A 339 22.19 -33.53 -5.64
N GLY A 340 22.03 -34.53 -6.50
CA GLY A 340 23.12 -35.12 -7.27
C GLY A 340 24.03 -36.07 -6.50
N GLU A 341 23.79 -36.31 -5.20
CA GLU A 341 24.58 -37.32 -4.47
C GLU A 341 24.38 -38.71 -5.08
N GLN A 342 25.48 -39.47 -5.17
CA GLN A 342 25.48 -40.79 -5.79
C GLN A 342 26.05 -41.87 -4.87
N PHE A 343 25.35 -43.01 -4.80
CA PHE A 343 25.73 -44.17 -3.99
C PHE A 343 25.57 -45.46 -4.77
N TYR A 344 26.45 -46.43 -4.51
CA TYR A 344 26.21 -47.81 -4.90
C TYR A 344 25.42 -48.52 -3.80
N TYR A 345 24.32 -49.15 -4.18
CA TYR A 345 23.51 -50.00 -3.31
C TYR A 345 23.80 -51.47 -3.56
N PHE A 346 23.91 -52.22 -2.49
CA PHE A 346 24.14 -53.65 -2.48
C PHE A 346 23.10 -54.32 -1.58
N ILE A 347 22.61 -55.47 -2.00
CA ILE A 347 21.67 -56.27 -1.22
C ILE A 347 22.38 -57.56 -0.82
N ALA A 348 22.33 -57.90 0.47
CA ALA A 348 22.79 -59.19 0.95
C ALA A 348 21.61 -59.95 1.53
N THR A 349 21.51 -61.23 1.20
CA THR A 349 20.63 -62.12 1.96
C THR A 349 21.21 -62.31 3.36
N LEU A 350 20.36 -62.26 4.38
CA LEU A 350 20.80 -62.52 5.76
C LEU A 350 20.64 -64.01 6.10
N ASP A 351 21.66 -64.59 6.70
CA ASP A 351 21.62 -65.97 7.21
C ASP A 351 20.80 -66.08 8.51
N LEU A 352 20.71 -67.29 9.08
CA LEU A 352 19.98 -67.56 10.33
C LEU A 352 20.51 -66.83 11.58
N LEU A 353 21.65 -66.15 11.47
CA LEU A 353 22.27 -65.34 12.51
C LEU A 353 22.23 -63.84 12.17
N GLY A 354 21.51 -63.45 11.12
CA GLY A 354 21.44 -62.06 10.67
C GLY A 354 22.71 -61.57 9.97
N ARG A 355 23.65 -62.46 9.64
CA ARG A 355 24.91 -62.07 8.98
C ARG A 355 24.68 -61.97 7.47
N PRO A 356 25.31 -61.00 6.78
CA PRO A 356 25.22 -60.92 5.33
C PRO A 356 25.94 -62.12 4.69
N ALA A 357 25.23 -62.89 3.88
CA ALA A 357 25.79 -63.97 3.09
C ALA A 357 26.42 -63.42 1.80
N ALA A 358 26.12 -63.99 0.63
CA ALA A 358 26.59 -63.44 -0.64
C ALA A 358 25.90 -62.10 -0.97
N ILE A 359 26.70 -61.12 -1.37
CA ILE A 359 26.28 -59.74 -1.65
C ILE A 359 26.03 -59.59 -3.15
N SER A 360 24.93 -58.93 -3.52
CA SER A 360 24.57 -58.65 -4.92
C SER A 360 25.60 -57.74 -5.59
N GLU A 361 25.59 -57.71 -6.93
CA GLU A 361 26.21 -56.61 -7.68
C GLU A 361 25.62 -55.26 -7.23
N GLY A 362 26.45 -54.22 -7.35
CA GLY A 362 26.09 -52.87 -6.92
C GLY A 362 25.31 -52.11 -8.00
N THR A 363 24.30 -51.36 -7.61
CA THR A 363 23.58 -50.44 -8.50
C THR A 363 23.86 -49.00 -8.12
N LEU A 364 24.33 -48.22 -9.09
CA LEU A 364 24.53 -46.78 -8.92
C LEU A 364 23.17 -46.07 -8.88
N VAL A 365 22.95 -45.31 -7.82
CA VAL A 365 21.75 -44.52 -7.58
C VAL A 365 22.14 -43.06 -7.47
N THR A 366 21.32 -42.18 -8.05
CA THR A 366 21.46 -40.72 -7.95
C THR A 366 20.26 -40.16 -7.22
N PHE A 367 20.49 -39.32 -6.23
CA PHE A 367 19.45 -38.61 -5.49
C PHE A 367 19.12 -37.29 -6.18
N CYS A 368 17.85 -37.08 -6.48
CA CYS A 368 17.37 -35.90 -7.19
C CYS A 368 16.56 -35.02 -6.26
N HIS A 369 16.83 -33.72 -6.28
CA HIS A 369 15.87 -32.74 -5.82
C HIS A 369 14.67 -32.79 -6.77
N ARG A 370 13.45 -32.99 -6.25
CA ARG A 370 12.20 -33.05 -7.05
C ARG A 370 11.10 -32.12 -6.56
N HIS A 371 11.43 -31.19 -5.67
CA HIS A 371 10.48 -30.19 -5.19
C HIS A 371 10.63 -28.94 -6.07
N PRO A 372 9.64 -28.58 -6.90
CA PRO A 372 9.75 -27.38 -7.73
C PRO A 372 9.72 -26.10 -6.89
N PRO A 373 10.26 -24.98 -7.39
CA PRO A 373 10.06 -23.67 -6.77
C PRO A 373 8.58 -23.27 -6.87
N LEU A 374 8.12 -22.38 -5.99
CA LEU A 374 6.79 -21.78 -6.14
C LEU A 374 6.72 -20.87 -7.37
N PRO A 375 5.54 -20.71 -7.99
CA PRO A 375 5.35 -19.76 -9.08
C PRO A 375 5.67 -18.31 -8.64
N PRO A 376 6.21 -17.48 -9.54
CA PRO A 376 6.39 -16.05 -9.29
C PRO A 376 5.10 -15.33 -8.91
N LEU A 377 5.25 -14.25 -8.13
CA LEU A 377 4.15 -13.44 -7.61
C LEU A 377 4.02 -12.11 -8.37
N ASP A 378 2.89 -11.45 -8.20
CA ASP A 378 2.63 -10.07 -8.67
C ASP A 378 2.90 -9.83 -10.16
N VAL A 379 2.58 -10.85 -10.98
CA VAL A 379 2.71 -10.73 -12.43
C VAL A 379 1.76 -9.66 -12.96
N SER A 380 2.34 -8.56 -13.41
CA SER A 380 1.61 -7.40 -13.93
C SER A 380 2.19 -6.96 -15.26
N VAL A 381 1.34 -6.41 -16.12
CA VAL A 381 1.75 -5.96 -17.46
C VAL A 381 1.45 -4.47 -17.58
N ARG A 382 2.42 -3.70 -18.07
CA ARG A 382 2.28 -2.26 -18.28
C ARG A 382 2.68 -1.88 -19.71
N ASN A 383 2.10 -0.79 -20.22
CA ASN A 383 2.54 -0.17 -21.46
C ASN A 383 3.78 0.68 -21.21
N GLN A 384 4.87 0.38 -21.90
CA GLN A 384 6.01 1.26 -22.03
C GLN A 384 5.86 2.05 -23.34
N PHE A 385 5.66 3.36 -23.20
CA PHE A 385 5.50 4.29 -24.31
C PHE A 385 6.78 5.10 -24.50
N ASN A 386 7.38 5.00 -25.68
CA ASN A 386 8.52 5.83 -26.07
C ASN A 386 8.12 6.71 -27.26
N TYR A 387 8.04 8.03 -27.05
CA TYR A 387 7.77 9.00 -28.11
C TYR A 387 9.06 9.70 -28.55
N ASN A 388 9.31 9.70 -29.85
CA ASN A 388 10.41 10.45 -30.45
C ASN A 388 9.86 11.74 -31.07
N SER A 389 10.04 12.87 -30.37
CA SER A 389 9.58 14.20 -30.81
C SER A 389 10.19 14.68 -32.13
N THR A 390 11.30 14.09 -32.57
CA THR A 390 12.00 14.47 -33.81
C THR A 390 11.47 13.74 -35.02
N THR A 391 11.03 12.48 -34.86
CA THR A 391 10.47 11.68 -35.96
C THR A 391 8.95 11.60 -35.93
N GLY A 392 8.30 12.08 -34.87
CA GLY A 392 6.84 11.97 -34.68
C GLY A 392 6.37 10.54 -34.41
N ASN A 393 7.29 9.59 -34.18
CA ASN A 393 6.93 8.18 -34.01
C ASN A 393 6.82 7.84 -32.53
N SER A 394 5.73 7.17 -32.16
CA SER A 394 5.59 6.48 -30.89
C SER A 394 5.88 4.98 -31.05
N ASN A 395 6.58 4.39 -30.08
CA ASN A 395 6.74 2.94 -29.98
C ASN A 395 6.23 2.49 -28.62
N THR A 396 5.10 1.80 -28.64
CA THR A 396 4.46 1.24 -27.44
C THR A 396 4.73 -0.26 -27.37
N LYS A 397 5.26 -0.72 -26.24
CA LYS A 397 5.54 -2.14 -25.96
C LYS A 397 4.92 -2.56 -24.63
N LEU A 398 4.62 -3.85 -24.50
CA LEU A 398 4.17 -4.43 -23.24
C LEU A 398 5.39 -4.89 -22.42
N VAL A 399 5.40 -4.51 -21.15
CA VAL A 399 6.43 -4.90 -20.19
C VAL A 399 5.76 -5.73 -19.12
N VAL A 400 6.22 -6.97 -18.97
CA VAL A 400 5.82 -7.90 -17.93
C VAL A 400 6.72 -7.69 -16.73
N LYS A 401 6.14 -7.53 -15.55
CA LYS A 401 6.86 -7.42 -14.27
C LYS A 401 6.38 -8.50 -13.32
N TRP A 402 7.26 -8.99 -12.46
CA TRP A 402 6.93 -9.98 -11.42
C TRP A 402 7.89 -9.86 -10.24
N SER A 403 7.50 -10.46 -9.14
CA SER A 403 8.33 -10.62 -7.93
C SER A 403 8.75 -12.09 -7.77
N PRO A 404 9.97 -12.34 -7.23
CA PRO A 404 10.43 -13.69 -6.97
C PRO A 404 9.54 -14.39 -5.92
N PRO A 405 9.41 -15.72 -5.97
CA PRO A 405 8.66 -16.46 -4.96
C PRO A 405 9.32 -16.37 -3.57
N ALA A 406 8.51 -16.27 -2.52
CA ALA A 406 8.98 -16.11 -1.13
C ALA A 406 9.38 -17.43 -0.43
N SER A 407 9.84 -18.45 -1.16
CA SER A 407 10.03 -19.81 -0.63
C SER A 407 11.30 -20.49 -1.14
N ILE A 408 11.80 -21.47 -0.38
CA ILE A 408 12.84 -22.43 -0.79
C ILE A 408 12.17 -23.61 -1.53
N PRO A 409 12.73 -24.13 -2.63
CA PRO A 409 14.00 -23.72 -3.26
C PRO A 409 13.90 -22.41 -4.03
N THR A 410 14.99 -21.64 -4.01
CA THR A 410 15.18 -20.45 -4.84
C THR A 410 15.41 -20.86 -6.30
N PRO A 411 14.71 -20.27 -7.27
CA PRO A 411 14.89 -20.62 -8.68
C PRO A 411 16.22 -20.09 -9.23
N ASP A 412 16.74 -20.73 -10.28
CA ASP A 412 17.94 -20.29 -11.01
C ASP A 412 17.58 -19.28 -12.11
N HIS A 413 16.41 -19.43 -12.74
CA HIS A 413 15.95 -18.51 -13.77
C HIS A 413 14.43 -18.47 -13.95
N TYR A 414 13.96 -17.52 -14.75
CA TYR A 414 12.54 -17.33 -15.09
C TYR A 414 12.30 -17.46 -16.60
N LEU A 415 11.12 -17.98 -16.94
CA LEU A 415 10.62 -18.09 -18.31
C LEU A 415 9.26 -17.37 -18.44
N VAL A 416 9.13 -16.50 -19.45
CA VAL A 416 7.94 -15.68 -19.70
C VAL A 416 7.19 -16.20 -20.92
N TYR A 417 5.87 -16.38 -20.76
CA TYR A 417 4.99 -16.89 -21.79
C TYR A 417 3.93 -15.85 -22.17
N ARG A 418 3.55 -15.80 -23.46
CA ARG A 418 2.47 -14.96 -24.00
C ARG A 418 1.31 -15.81 -24.53
N TRP A 419 0.11 -15.42 -24.16
CA TRP A 419 -1.14 -16.09 -24.52
C TRP A 419 -2.14 -15.12 -25.10
N GLU A 420 -3.02 -15.62 -25.96
CA GLU A 420 -4.12 -14.86 -26.57
C GLU A 420 -5.41 -15.01 -25.76
N SER A 421 -5.50 -16.02 -24.88
CA SER A 421 -6.64 -16.23 -23.99
C SER A 421 -6.26 -17.05 -22.76
N VAL A 422 -7.03 -16.90 -21.69
CA VAL A 422 -6.92 -17.74 -20.48
C VAL A 422 -7.17 -19.22 -20.79
N GLY A 423 -7.98 -19.54 -21.81
CA GLY A 423 -8.22 -20.92 -22.25
C GLY A 423 -6.96 -21.64 -22.74
N GLN A 424 -6.02 -20.91 -23.36
CA GLN A 424 -4.73 -21.48 -23.77
C GLN A 424 -3.84 -21.82 -22.55
N ILE A 425 -3.88 -20.98 -21.52
CA ILE A 425 -3.16 -21.20 -20.26
C ILE A 425 -3.65 -22.48 -19.58
N ASN A 426 -4.97 -22.59 -19.39
CA ASN A 426 -5.58 -23.78 -18.80
C ASN A 426 -5.29 -25.06 -19.61
N SER A 427 -5.20 -24.96 -20.94
CA SER A 427 -4.85 -26.09 -21.80
C SER A 427 -3.37 -26.50 -21.63
N ALA A 428 -2.47 -25.52 -21.48
CA ALA A 428 -1.05 -25.77 -21.23
C ALA A 428 -0.84 -26.43 -19.86
N GLU A 429 -1.53 -25.96 -18.81
CA GLU A 429 -1.48 -26.58 -17.47
C GLU A 429 -2.01 -28.01 -17.45
N ALA A 430 -3.00 -28.34 -18.29
CA ALA A 430 -3.52 -29.69 -18.44
C ALA A 430 -2.59 -30.66 -19.20
N GLY A 431 -1.38 -30.23 -19.56
CA GLY A 431 -0.38 -31.06 -20.25
C GLY A 431 -0.66 -31.30 -21.74
N SER A 432 -1.49 -30.47 -22.37
CA SER A 432 -1.69 -30.54 -23.82
C SER A 432 -0.49 -29.94 -24.57
N THR A 433 -0.06 -30.58 -25.65
CA THR A 433 1.12 -30.18 -26.44
C THR A 433 0.98 -28.75 -26.98
N GLY A 434 1.93 -27.86 -26.68
CA GLY A 434 1.94 -26.50 -27.25
C GLY A 434 2.58 -25.40 -26.40
N GLU A 435 2.90 -25.66 -25.13
CA GLU A 435 3.45 -24.66 -24.19
C GLU A 435 4.68 -23.91 -24.73
N THR A 436 5.61 -24.62 -25.40
CA THR A 436 6.83 -24.02 -25.96
C THR A 436 6.57 -23.03 -27.08
N ALA A 437 5.41 -23.08 -27.75
CA ALA A 437 5.03 -22.10 -28.78
C ALA A 437 4.69 -20.73 -28.19
N HIS A 438 4.40 -20.68 -26.89
CA HIS A 438 4.04 -19.46 -26.15
C HIS A 438 5.21 -18.85 -25.38
N LEU A 439 6.36 -19.53 -25.30
CA LEU A 439 7.56 -19.03 -24.66
C LEU A 439 8.16 -17.88 -25.49
N ILE A 440 8.29 -16.70 -24.88
CA ILE A 440 8.77 -15.47 -25.56
C ILE A 440 10.10 -14.95 -25.01
N SER A 441 10.54 -15.42 -23.85
CA SER A 441 11.82 -15.04 -23.26
C SER A 441 12.88 -16.11 -23.46
N THR A 442 14.14 -15.70 -23.46
CA THR A 442 15.25 -16.57 -23.05
C THR A 442 15.25 -16.73 -21.53
N PRO A 443 15.99 -17.70 -20.95
CA PRO A 443 16.18 -17.80 -19.50
C PRO A 443 16.62 -16.46 -18.90
N ILE A 444 15.87 -15.97 -17.92
CA ILE A 444 16.16 -14.73 -17.19
C ILE A 444 16.75 -15.11 -15.84
N PRO A 445 18.05 -14.90 -15.59
CA PRO A 445 18.70 -15.41 -14.38
C PRO A 445 18.11 -14.77 -13.12
N HIS A 446 17.93 -15.59 -12.09
CA HIS A 446 17.67 -15.12 -10.74
C HIS A 446 18.93 -14.46 -10.16
N LEU A 447 18.75 -13.38 -9.44
CA LEU A 447 19.77 -12.57 -8.79
C LEU A 447 19.36 -12.31 -7.34
N ASP A 448 20.26 -12.61 -6.42
CA ASP A 448 20.04 -12.40 -4.99
C ASP A 448 19.77 -10.92 -4.66
N GLY A 449 18.78 -10.68 -3.81
CA GLY A 449 18.39 -9.34 -3.35
C GLY A 449 17.53 -8.53 -4.34
N VAL A 450 17.23 -9.06 -5.53
CA VAL A 450 16.32 -8.41 -6.48
C VAL A 450 14.87 -8.75 -6.14
N THR A 451 14.08 -7.73 -5.80
CA THR A 451 12.67 -7.87 -5.38
C THR A 451 11.66 -7.77 -6.53
N SER A 452 12.10 -7.33 -7.71
CA SER A 452 11.25 -7.22 -8.91
C SER A 452 12.05 -7.40 -10.18
N TYR A 453 11.51 -8.19 -11.11
CA TYR A 453 12.05 -8.44 -12.43
C TYR A 453 11.14 -7.84 -13.49
N GLN A 454 11.71 -7.60 -14.67
CA GLN A 454 10.96 -7.12 -15.82
C GLN A 454 11.43 -7.74 -17.13
N PHE A 455 10.50 -7.95 -18.05
CA PHE A 455 10.72 -8.42 -19.40
C PHE A 455 9.94 -7.57 -20.40
N ILE A 456 10.61 -7.09 -21.45
CA ILE A 456 9.99 -6.29 -22.51
C ILE A 456 9.63 -7.23 -23.67
N ASP A 457 8.34 -7.31 -24.03
CA ASP A 457 7.89 -8.08 -25.19
C ASP A 457 8.21 -7.32 -26.49
N SER A 458 9.45 -7.47 -26.94
CA SER A 458 9.96 -6.88 -28.19
C SER A 458 10.42 -7.94 -29.20
N GLY A 459 10.14 -9.22 -28.92
CA GLY A 459 10.54 -10.34 -29.77
C GLY A 459 9.70 -10.47 -31.05
N SER A 460 9.97 -11.56 -31.79
CA SER A 460 9.17 -11.92 -32.97
C SER A 460 7.71 -12.14 -32.58
N GLY A 461 6.79 -11.57 -33.36
CA GLY A 461 5.35 -11.62 -33.07
C GLY A 461 4.92 -10.79 -31.84
N SER A 462 5.79 -9.91 -31.31
CA SER A 462 5.39 -8.95 -30.27
C SER A 462 4.22 -8.09 -30.71
N PRO A 463 3.26 -7.78 -29.80
CA PRO A 463 2.19 -6.84 -30.10
C PRO A 463 2.74 -5.51 -30.62
N SER A 464 2.06 -4.93 -31.61
CA SER A 464 2.46 -3.69 -32.27
C SER A 464 1.27 -2.81 -32.66
N LEU A 465 1.46 -1.49 -32.62
CA LEU A 465 0.52 -0.52 -33.16
C LEU A 465 0.84 -0.23 -34.64
N PRO A 466 -0.17 0.07 -35.48
CA PRO A 466 -1.60 0.13 -35.14
C PRO A 466 -2.32 -1.24 -35.22
N ALA A 467 -1.65 -2.28 -35.75
CA ALA A 467 -2.31 -3.53 -36.15
C ALA A 467 -3.01 -4.30 -35.01
N GLN A 468 -2.49 -4.24 -33.78
CA GLN A 468 -3.03 -4.96 -32.62
C GLN A 468 -3.48 -4.01 -31.50
N ALA A 469 -3.92 -2.79 -31.86
CA ALA A 469 -4.54 -1.87 -30.93
C ALA A 469 -5.80 -2.49 -30.31
N GLY A 470 -5.95 -2.41 -28.98
CA GLY A 470 -7.13 -2.92 -28.28
C GLY A 470 -7.18 -4.44 -28.07
N VAL A 471 -6.21 -5.20 -28.58
CA VAL A 471 -6.13 -6.65 -28.36
C VAL A 471 -5.56 -6.95 -26.98
N THR A 472 -6.19 -7.87 -26.25
CA THR A 472 -5.73 -8.30 -24.92
C THR A 472 -4.76 -9.47 -25.05
N TYR A 473 -3.58 -9.31 -24.46
CA TYR A 473 -2.59 -10.38 -24.32
C TYR A 473 -2.44 -10.74 -22.84
N TRP A 474 -2.28 -12.02 -22.57
CA TRP A 474 -2.06 -12.56 -21.23
C TRP A 474 -0.62 -13.06 -21.12
N TYR A 475 -0.05 -12.93 -19.93
CA TYR A 475 1.32 -13.31 -19.65
C TYR A 475 1.38 -14.10 -18.34
N THR A 476 2.18 -15.16 -18.35
CA THR A 476 2.49 -15.95 -17.16
C THR A 476 4.00 -16.12 -17.07
N VAL A 477 4.52 -16.25 -15.86
CA VAL A 477 5.93 -16.51 -15.61
C VAL A 477 6.07 -17.83 -14.87
N LYS A 478 7.04 -18.65 -15.26
CA LYS A 478 7.46 -19.85 -14.52
C LYS A 478 8.84 -19.60 -13.91
N ALA A 479 9.00 -20.02 -12.66
CA ALA A 479 10.29 -20.11 -12.01
C ALA A 479 10.90 -21.49 -12.33
N VAL A 480 12.18 -21.55 -12.65
CA VAL A 480 12.86 -22.80 -12.99
C VAL A 480 14.04 -23.00 -12.05
N LEU A 481 14.09 -24.19 -11.44
CA LEU A 481 15.24 -24.66 -10.68
C LEU A 481 16.00 -25.68 -11.53
N GLU A 482 17.30 -25.48 -11.69
CA GLU A 482 18.21 -26.45 -12.29
C GLU A 482 18.65 -27.45 -11.23
N THR A 483 18.35 -28.72 -11.47
CA THR A 483 18.79 -29.82 -10.59
C THR A 483 19.71 -30.76 -11.34
N SER A 484 20.42 -31.59 -10.59
CA SER A 484 21.29 -32.64 -11.12
C SER A 484 20.55 -33.65 -12.02
N CYS A 485 19.22 -33.69 -11.93
CA CYS A 485 18.36 -34.59 -12.70
C CYS A 485 17.53 -33.87 -13.78
N GLY A 486 17.75 -32.56 -13.98
CA GLY A 486 17.09 -31.76 -15.00
C GLY A 486 16.41 -30.51 -14.45
N GLU A 487 15.81 -29.74 -15.36
CA GLU A 487 15.05 -28.54 -15.00
C GLU A 487 13.72 -28.92 -14.32
N LEU A 488 13.43 -28.23 -13.22
CA LEU A 488 12.16 -28.30 -12.49
C LEU A 488 11.44 -26.96 -12.58
N PRO A 489 10.57 -26.77 -13.59
CA PRO A 489 9.74 -25.59 -13.68
C PRO A 489 8.60 -25.63 -12.64
N SER A 490 8.25 -24.48 -12.09
CA SER A 490 7.04 -24.25 -11.28
C SER A 490 5.76 -24.44 -12.10
N GLY A 491 4.59 -24.37 -11.46
CA GLY A 491 3.34 -24.05 -12.16
C GLY A 491 3.39 -22.66 -12.82
N HIS A 492 2.41 -22.34 -13.67
CA HIS A 492 2.28 -20.96 -14.16
C HIS A 492 1.89 -20.03 -13.02
N SER A 493 2.44 -18.81 -13.01
CA SER A 493 1.96 -17.74 -12.13
C SER A 493 0.50 -17.40 -12.42
N ALA A 494 -0.14 -16.68 -11.50
CA ALA A 494 -1.37 -15.96 -11.83
C ALA A 494 -1.13 -15.07 -13.08
N PRO A 495 -2.07 -15.04 -14.04
CA PRO A 495 -1.81 -14.37 -15.30
C PRO A 495 -1.98 -12.86 -15.19
N GLY A 496 -0.97 -12.11 -15.64
CA GLY A 496 -1.08 -10.67 -15.87
C GLY A 496 -1.58 -10.40 -17.29
N TRP A 497 -2.34 -9.33 -17.51
CA TRP A 497 -2.82 -8.97 -18.85
C TRP A 497 -2.46 -7.55 -19.23
N GLY A 498 -2.24 -7.34 -20.53
CA GLY A 498 -1.92 -6.04 -21.10
C GLY A 498 -2.62 -5.82 -22.45
N VAL A 499 -2.92 -4.56 -22.74
CA VAL A 499 -3.52 -4.12 -24.00
C VAL A 499 -2.69 -2.96 -24.54
N LEU A 500 -2.24 -3.05 -25.79
CA LEU A 500 -1.66 -1.89 -26.46
C LEU A 500 -2.78 -0.89 -26.76
N ARG A 501 -2.60 0.35 -26.31
CA ARG A 501 -3.49 1.46 -26.62
C ARG A 501 -2.76 2.49 -27.44
N ASP A 502 -3.44 2.99 -28.45
CA ASP A 502 -3.07 4.25 -29.07
C ASP A 502 -3.29 5.38 -28.07
N ARG A 503 -2.33 6.29 -27.99
CA ARG A 503 -2.31 7.42 -27.05
C ARG A 503 -2.16 8.76 -27.78
N GLU A 504 -2.13 8.75 -29.11
CA GLU A 504 -2.13 9.98 -29.89
C GLU A 504 -3.56 10.54 -29.89
N GLY A 505 -3.75 11.71 -29.26
CA GLY A 505 -5.02 12.42 -29.24
C GLY A 505 -5.15 13.40 -30.41
N PRO A 506 -6.32 14.00 -30.62
CA PRO A 506 -6.56 14.95 -31.71
C PRO A 506 -5.65 16.18 -31.64
N VAL A 507 -5.60 16.95 -32.73
CA VAL A 507 -4.86 18.22 -32.79
C VAL A 507 -5.49 19.27 -31.85
N LYS A 508 -4.65 20.13 -31.26
CA LYS A 508 -5.07 21.24 -30.37
C LYS A 508 -6.23 22.06 -30.98
N PRO A 509 -7.29 22.37 -30.20
CA PRO A 509 -8.42 23.19 -30.65
C PRO A 509 -8.06 24.64 -31.00
N GLY A 510 -8.76 25.21 -31.98
CA GLY A 510 -8.76 26.64 -32.34
C GLY A 510 -10.18 27.14 -32.62
N GLY A 511 -10.40 28.46 -32.56
CA GLY A 511 -11.73 29.07 -32.64
C GLY A 511 -11.73 30.56 -32.30
N THR A 512 -12.91 31.13 -32.09
CA THR A 512 -13.13 32.54 -31.68
C THR A 512 -13.99 32.63 -30.42
N VAL A 513 -13.78 33.70 -29.63
CA VAL A 513 -14.60 34.07 -28.47
C VAL A 513 -15.23 35.44 -28.70
N THR A 514 -16.52 35.57 -28.41
CA THR A 514 -17.28 36.82 -28.52
C THR A 514 -17.60 37.36 -27.14
N THR A 515 -17.29 38.64 -26.91
CA THR A 515 -17.51 39.35 -25.64
C THR A 515 -18.21 40.67 -25.85
N SER A 516 -19.03 41.08 -24.89
CA SER A 516 -19.79 42.33 -24.88
C SER A 516 -19.42 43.22 -23.69
N GLN A 517 -19.33 44.53 -23.94
CA GLN A 517 -19.04 45.54 -22.92
C GLN A 517 -19.98 46.75 -23.06
N PHE A 518 -20.49 47.27 -21.95
CA PHE A 518 -21.34 48.47 -21.96
C PHE A 518 -20.56 49.74 -21.57
N CYS A 519 -20.69 50.80 -22.38
CA CYS A 519 -20.01 52.08 -22.16
C CYS A 519 -21.02 53.24 -22.19
N PRO A 520 -20.83 54.30 -21.39
CA PRO A 520 -21.57 55.54 -21.60
C PRO A 520 -21.30 56.10 -23.00
N LEU A 521 -22.35 56.35 -23.76
CA LEU A 521 -22.32 57.02 -25.06
C LEU A 521 -22.94 58.40 -24.91
N ILE A 522 -22.18 59.42 -25.25
CA ILE A 522 -22.58 60.82 -25.13
C ILE A 522 -22.91 61.35 -26.51
N LYS A 523 -24.13 61.87 -26.68
CA LYS A 523 -24.60 62.46 -27.94
C LYS A 523 -25.06 63.88 -27.69
N ARG A 524 -24.72 64.77 -28.62
CA ARG A 524 -25.40 66.07 -28.71
C ARG A 524 -26.77 65.85 -29.35
N VAL A 525 -27.80 66.46 -28.77
CA VAL A 525 -29.18 66.28 -29.22
C VAL A 525 -29.80 67.65 -29.51
N GLY A 526 -30.46 67.74 -30.66
CA GLY A 526 -31.11 68.97 -31.13
C GLY A 526 -30.16 70.07 -31.62
N GLU A 527 -30.75 71.13 -32.15
CA GLU A 527 -30.05 72.37 -32.47
C GLU A 527 -29.87 73.24 -31.21
N VAL A 528 -29.08 74.31 -31.30
CA VAL A 528 -28.90 75.25 -30.18
C VAL A 528 -30.22 75.95 -29.88
N GLU A 529 -30.70 75.87 -28.65
CA GLU A 529 -31.95 76.51 -28.21
C GLU A 529 -31.69 77.90 -27.64
N PHE A 530 -32.53 78.89 -27.95
CA PHE A 530 -32.43 80.22 -27.38
C PHE A 530 -33.37 80.39 -26.19
N ILE A 531 -32.81 80.67 -25.02
CA ILE A 531 -33.54 80.82 -23.77
C ILE A 531 -33.52 82.28 -23.32
N THR A 532 -34.68 82.89 -23.14
CA THR A 532 -34.78 84.22 -22.54
C THR A 532 -34.50 84.15 -21.03
N LEU A 533 -33.52 84.91 -20.56
CA LEU A 533 -33.08 84.96 -19.17
C LEU A 533 -33.86 86.01 -18.37
N SER A 534 -34.27 85.66 -17.15
CA SER A 534 -34.70 86.63 -16.13
C SER A 534 -33.50 87.29 -15.43
N GLU A 535 -33.69 88.47 -14.82
CA GLU A 535 -32.63 89.14 -14.05
C GLU A 535 -32.06 88.26 -12.93
N SER A 536 -32.88 87.42 -12.29
CA SER A 536 -32.45 86.46 -11.27
C SER A 536 -31.54 85.34 -11.80
N GLN A 537 -31.66 84.96 -13.07
CA GLN A 537 -30.87 83.88 -13.67
C GLN A 537 -29.46 84.31 -14.07
N LEU A 538 -29.20 85.63 -14.20
CA LEU A 538 -27.87 86.15 -14.52
C LEU A 538 -26.81 85.84 -13.46
N GLY A 539 -27.25 85.72 -12.20
CA GLY A 539 -26.39 85.37 -11.07
C GLY A 539 -25.86 83.94 -11.11
N LEU A 540 -26.47 83.05 -11.92
CA LEU A 540 -26.06 81.65 -12.04
C LEU A 540 -24.86 81.44 -12.99
N PHE A 541 -24.60 82.40 -13.87
CA PHE A 541 -23.55 82.30 -14.87
C PHE A 541 -22.19 82.74 -14.33
N SER A 542 -21.20 81.85 -14.41
CA SER A 542 -19.80 82.13 -14.05
C SER A 542 -18.91 82.28 -15.30
N GLY A 543 -17.81 83.03 -15.18
CA GLY A 543 -16.90 83.34 -16.29
C GLY A 543 -16.63 84.84 -16.45
N THR A 544 -15.93 85.21 -17.51
CA THR A 544 -15.53 86.59 -17.78
C THR A 544 -16.71 87.52 -18.09
N THR A 545 -16.56 88.80 -17.76
CA THR A 545 -17.55 89.85 -18.02
C THR A 545 -17.26 90.64 -19.29
N GLN A 546 -16.15 90.36 -19.99
CA GLN A 546 -15.81 91.02 -21.25
C GLN A 546 -16.57 90.35 -22.42
N ASN A 547 -17.51 91.08 -23.03
CA ASN A 547 -18.34 90.66 -24.17
C ASN A 547 -18.92 89.22 -24.06
N PRO A 548 -19.69 88.90 -22.99
CA PRO A 548 -20.06 87.53 -22.69
C PRO A 548 -21.19 87.01 -23.58
N ARG A 549 -21.01 85.82 -24.16
CA ARG A 549 -22.12 84.96 -24.58
C ARG A 549 -22.54 84.06 -23.43
N TYR A 550 -23.83 83.99 -23.20
CA TYR A 550 -24.43 83.16 -22.15
C TYR A 550 -24.69 81.76 -22.74
N LEU A 551 -23.95 80.76 -22.26
CA LEU A 551 -24.09 79.37 -22.68
C LEU A 551 -24.65 78.53 -21.54
N ILE A 552 -25.61 77.67 -21.86
CA ILE A 552 -26.15 76.65 -20.95
C ILE A 552 -25.81 75.29 -21.54
N PHE A 553 -24.99 74.51 -20.85
CA PHE A 553 -24.73 73.12 -21.20
C PHE A 553 -25.66 72.26 -20.38
N LYS A 554 -26.67 71.66 -21.02
CA LYS A 554 -27.61 70.75 -20.38
C LYS A 554 -27.29 69.32 -20.79
N VAL A 555 -26.97 68.47 -19.83
CA VAL A 555 -26.67 67.06 -20.05
C VAL A 555 -27.73 66.23 -19.32
N THR A 556 -28.37 65.31 -20.03
CA THR A 556 -29.42 64.44 -19.49
C THR A 556 -28.96 63.00 -19.54
N ALA A 557 -28.91 62.33 -18.39
CA ALA A 557 -28.77 60.89 -18.29
C ALA A 557 -30.11 60.25 -18.65
N ILE A 558 -30.16 59.57 -19.79
CA ILE A 558 -31.34 58.82 -20.24
C ILE A 558 -31.36 57.45 -19.57
N ASP A 559 -30.18 56.88 -19.37
CA ASP A 559 -29.99 55.58 -18.75
C ASP A 559 -29.83 55.72 -17.22
N PRO A 560 -30.61 54.98 -16.40
CA PRO A 560 -30.51 55.02 -14.95
C PRO A 560 -29.16 54.52 -14.41
N GLU A 561 -28.38 53.79 -15.21
CA GLU A 561 -27.05 53.35 -14.82
C GLU A 561 -26.00 54.47 -14.83
N ILE A 562 -26.29 55.64 -15.40
CA ILE A 562 -25.36 56.78 -15.32
C ILE A 562 -25.45 57.42 -13.93
N VAL A 563 -24.34 57.41 -13.19
CA VAL A 563 -24.30 57.86 -11.78
C VAL A 563 -23.54 59.17 -11.58
N ALA A 564 -22.70 59.58 -12.54
CA ALA A 564 -22.04 60.87 -12.49
C ALA A 564 -21.77 61.46 -13.87
N LEU A 565 -21.77 62.79 -13.93
CA LEU A 565 -21.45 63.58 -15.10
C LEU A 565 -20.44 64.67 -14.72
N SER A 566 -19.47 64.91 -15.58
CA SER A 566 -18.64 66.11 -15.54
C SER A 566 -18.61 66.79 -16.91
N ILE A 567 -18.42 68.10 -16.90
CA ILE A 567 -18.30 68.93 -18.09
C ILE A 567 -17.08 69.81 -17.93
N SER A 568 -16.23 69.84 -18.95
CA SER A 568 -15.04 70.67 -19.02
C SER A 568 -15.02 71.49 -20.32
N LEU A 569 -14.40 72.67 -20.28
CA LEU A 569 -13.99 73.39 -21.48
C LEU A 569 -12.53 73.05 -21.76
N VAL A 570 -12.28 72.50 -22.94
CA VAL A 570 -10.96 72.06 -23.37
C VAL A 570 -10.46 72.99 -24.47
N ALA A 571 -9.29 73.57 -24.27
CA ALA A 571 -8.55 74.24 -25.32
C ALA A 571 -7.70 73.21 -26.10
N VAL A 572 -7.84 73.17 -27.41
CA VAL A 572 -7.22 72.19 -28.32
C VAL A 572 -6.44 72.92 -29.41
N SER A 573 -5.19 72.55 -29.67
CA SER A 573 -4.41 73.02 -30.83
C SER A 573 -3.84 71.82 -31.58
N ASP A 574 -4.07 71.74 -32.90
CA ASP A 574 -3.67 70.62 -33.76
C ASP A 574 -4.07 69.23 -33.22
N GLY A 575 -5.27 69.13 -32.64
CA GLY A 575 -5.79 67.89 -32.04
C GLY A 575 -5.21 67.55 -30.66
N VAL A 576 -4.35 68.39 -30.09
CA VAL A 576 -3.72 68.21 -28.78
C VAL A 576 -4.37 69.13 -27.76
N THR A 577 -4.76 68.58 -26.60
CA THR A 577 -5.22 69.38 -25.46
C THR A 577 -4.09 70.26 -24.94
N ILE A 578 -4.29 71.57 -25.02
CA ILE A 578 -3.39 72.60 -24.51
C ILE A 578 -3.90 73.24 -23.21
N GLY A 579 -5.12 72.91 -22.81
CA GLY A 579 -5.61 73.14 -21.45
C GLY A 579 -7.02 72.59 -21.26
N GLU A 580 -7.40 72.29 -20.02
CA GLU A 580 -8.76 72.00 -19.59
C GLU A 580 -9.23 72.83 -18.38
N GLN A 581 -10.50 73.22 -18.36
CA GLN A 581 -11.17 73.81 -17.19
C GLN A 581 -12.46 73.04 -16.89
N ASN A 582 -12.55 72.41 -15.71
CA ASN A 582 -13.82 71.82 -15.26
C ASN A 582 -14.86 72.93 -15.04
N ILE A 583 -15.99 72.81 -15.72
CA ILE A 583 -17.11 73.74 -15.66
C ILE A 583 -18.36 73.14 -15.02
N GLY A 584 -18.26 71.97 -14.41
CA GLY A 584 -19.41 71.40 -13.73
C GLY A 584 -19.28 69.92 -13.50
N GLN A 585 -19.82 69.47 -12.36
CA GLN A 585 -19.94 68.07 -12.03
C GLN A 585 -21.24 67.84 -11.29
N SER A 586 -21.85 66.67 -11.49
CA SER A 586 -23.08 66.30 -10.80
C SER A 586 -23.15 64.80 -10.60
N LYS A 587 -23.66 64.40 -9.43
CA LYS A 587 -24.08 63.04 -9.15
C LYS A 587 -25.52 62.86 -9.64
N ILE A 588 -25.74 61.85 -10.46
CA ILE A 588 -27.06 61.48 -10.96
C ILE A 588 -27.70 60.52 -9.97
N SER A 589 -28.97 60.76 -9.66
CA SER A 589 -29.73 59.96 -8.69
C SER A 589 -31.19 59.83 -9.15
N PRO A 590 -31.92 58.81 -8.67
CA PRO A 590 -33.34 58.64 -9.01
C PRO A 590 -34.14 59.89 -8.63
N GLY A 591 -34.56 60.68 -9.62
CA GLY A 591 -35.27 61.96 -9.45
C GLY A 591 -34.51 63.21 -9.93
N ASN A 592 -33.21 63.11 -10.18
CA ASN A 592 -32.40 64.17 -10.81
C ASN A 592 -31.55 63.59 -11.95
N THR A 593 -32.14 63.55 -13.15
CA THR A 593 -31.55 62.93 -14.35
C THR A 593 -30.86 63.93 -15.28
N SER A 594 -30.81 65.22 -14.93
CA SER A 594 -30.19 66.24 -15.78
C SER A 594 -29.34 67.21 -14.99
N PHE A 595 -28.17 67.52 -15.55
CA PHE A 595 -27.25 68.52 -15.04
C PHE A 595 -27.19 69.71 -15.99
N SER A 596 -27.07 70.93 -15.45
CA SER A 596 -26.89 72.13 -16.27
C SER A 596 -25.76 73.00 -15.75
N SER A 597 -24.86 73.39 -16.65
CA SER A 597 -23.77 74.33 -16.38
C SER A 597 -24.01 75.64 -17.10
N TYR A 598 -23.89 76.75 -16.37
CA TYR A 598 -24.15 78.11 -16.85
C TYR A 598 -22.82 78.86 -16.99
N ARG A 599 -22.43 79.26 -18.21
CA ARG A 599 -21.12 79.87 -18.47
C ARG A 599 -21.18 81.14 -19.32
N ARG A 600 -20.31 82.09 -18.99
CA ARG A 600 -20.04 83.30 -19.78
C ARG A 600 -18.74 83.09 -20.56
N VAL A 601 -18.84 83.08 -21.89
CA VAL A 601 -17.70 82.84 -22.78
C VAL A 601 -17.58 84.00 -23.77
N PRO A 602 -16.40 84.59 -24.00
CA PRO A 602 -16.21 85.68 -24.95
C PRO A 602 -16.56 85.29 -26.39
N LEU A 603 -17.19 86.20 -27.15
CA LEU A 603 -17.58 85.93 -28.54
C LEU A 603 -16.37 85.63 -29.45
N ASP A 604 -15.23 86.28 -29.22
CA ASP A 604 -13.98 86.06 -29.97
C ASP A 604 -13.39 84.67 -29.73
N VAL A 605 -13.58 84.09 -28.53
CA VAL A 605 -13.16 82.72 -28.20
C VAL A 605 -14.01 81.68 -28.93
N ILE A 606 -15.32 81.94 -29.11
CA ILE A 606 -16.26 81.03 -29.78
C ILE A 606 -16.23 81.17 -31.31
N ALA A 607 -16.05 82.40 -31.82
CA ALA A 607 -16.19 82.72 -33.23
C ALA A 607 -14.87 82.65 -34.03
N ASN A 608 -13.71 82.88 -33.40
CA ASN A 608 -12.41 82.96 -34.11
C ASN A 608 -11.45 81.81 -33.84
N ASN A 609 -11.68 80.97 -32.83
CA ASN A 609 -10.80 79.85 -32.49
C ASN A 609 -11.53 78.52 -32.65
N SER A 610 -11.09 77.70 -33.61
CA SER A 610 -11.39 76.26 -33.70
C SER A 610 -10.79 75.45 -32.53
N LEU A 611 -10.37 76.13 -31.47
CA LEU A 611 -9.47 75.64 -30.44
C LEU A 611 -10.20 75.43 -29.12
N VAL A 612 -11.53 75.56 -29.03
CA VAL A 612 -12.27 75.30 -27.79
C VAL A 612 -13.39 74.29 -28.02
N GLU A 613 -13.34 73.20 -27.28
CA GLU A 613 -14.30 72.10 -27.28
C GLU A 613 -14.93 71.98 -25.89
N VAL A 614 -16.18 71.51 -25.83
CA VAL A 614 -16.76 71.06 -24.56
C VAL A 614 -16.53 69.56 -24.46
N GLU A 615 -15.82 69.13 -23.42
CA GLU A 615 -15.69 67.73 -23.07
C GLU A 615 -16.74 67.39 -22.03
N ILE A 616 -17.48 66.31 -22.27
CA ILE A 616 -18.42 65.76 -21.31
C ILE A 616 -17.89 64.39 -20.96
N CYS A 617 -17.75 64.11 -19.67
CA CYS A 617 -17.49 62.77 -19.20
C CYS A 617 -18.70 62.23 -18.45
N ALA A 618 -19.05 60.97 -18.69
CA ALA A 618 -20.10 60.28 -17.99
C ALA A 618 -19.57 59.00 -17.39
N LYS A 619 -19.96 58.74 -16.13
CA LYS A 619 -19.59 57.54 -15.38
C LYS A 619 -20.84 56.71 -15.12
N ASN A 620 -20.82 55.43 -15.48
CA ASN A 620 -21.89 54.50 -15.12
C ASN A 620 -21.72 53.93 -13.69
N SER A 621 -22.72 53.20 -13.21
CA SER A 621 -22.79 52.54 -11.91
C SER A 621 -21.66 51.54 -11.71
N ALA A 622 -21.21 50.91 -12.80
CA ALA A 622 -20.00 50.07 -12.88
C ALA A 622 -18.69 50.89 -12.86
N GLY A 623 -18.75 52.20 -12.67
CA GLY A 623 -17.58 53.06 -12.53
C GLY A 623 -16.83 53.39 -13.83
N LYS A 624 -17.29 52.90 -14.98
CA LYS A 624 -16.68 53.18 -16.29
C LYS A 624 -16.99 54.59 -16.75
N THR A 625 -15.95 55.34 -17.11
CA THR A 625 -16.04 56.73 -17.59
C THR A 625 -15.79 56.81 -19.09
N THR A 626 -16.70 57.42 -19.85
CA THR A 626 -16.45 57.84 -21.24
C THR A 626 -16.44 59.35 -21.31
N CYS A 627 -15.42 59.92 -21.96
CA CYS A 627 -15.36 61.34 -22.27
C CYS A 627 -15.56 61.55 -23.78
N THR A 628 -16.36 62.54 -24.16
CA THR A 628 -16.58 62.91 -25.57
C THR A 628 -16.46 64.41 -25.71
N ARG A 629 -15.68 64.84 -26.71
CA ARG A 629 -15.48 66.25 -27.04
C ARG A 629 -16.40 66.69 -28.14
N PHE A 630 -16.96 67.89 -27.98
CA PHE A 630 -17.83 68.51 -28.97
C PHE A 630 -17.28 69.91 -29.30
N PRO A 631 -17.00 70.18 -30.59
CA PRO A 631 -16.50 71.49 -30.98
C PRO A 631 -17.57 72.56 -30.76
N LEU A 632 -17.16 73.70 -30.19
CA LEU A 632 -18.04 74.86 -30.02
C LEU A 632 -18.03 75.77 -31.26
N ALA A 633 -17.06 75.60 -32.17
CA ALA A 633 -17.00 76.34 -33.42
C ALA A 633 -18.15 75.94 -34.38
N GLY A 634 -18.63 76.89 -35.18
CA GLY A 634 -19.64 76.64 -36.22
C GLY A 634 -21.08 76.43 -35.73
N LEU A 635 -21.37 76.68 -34.45
CA LEU A 635 -22.73 76.62 -33.91
C LEU A 635 -23.44 77.98 -33.99
N ASN A 636 -24.77 77.95 -34.14
CA ASN A 636 -25.61 79.16 -34.22
C ASN A 636 -25.91 79.69 -32.81
N TYR A 637 -25.09 80.61 -32.32
CA TYR A 637 -25.28 81.27 -31.02
C TYR A 637 -26.16 82.51 -31.12
N SER A 638 -26.79 82.91 -30.00
CA SER A 638 -27.64 84.10 -29.99
C SER A 638 -26.83 85.36 -30.35
N PRO A 639 -27.31 86.21 -31.28
CA PRO A 639 -26.61 87.41 -31.71
C PRO A 639 -26.67 88.57 -30.71
N VAL A 640 -27.53 88.51 -29.67
CA VAL A 640 -27.84 89.66 -28.80
C VAL A 640 -27.18 89.52 -27.42
N ASP A 641 -26.43 90.55 -27.03
CA ASP A 641 -25.96 90.74 -25.64
C ASP A 641 -27.19 91.09 -24.78
N PHE A 642 -27.77 90.08 -24.12
CA PHE A 642 -28.91 90.16 -23.20
C PHE A 642 -30.31 90.38 -23.85
N PRO A 643 -31.39 89.72 -23.35
CA PRO A 643 -31.46 88.70 -22.29
C PRO A 643 -31.61 87.27 -22.85
N THR A 644 -30.72 86.79 -23.71
CA THR A 644 -30.83 85.42 -24.28
C THR A 644 -29.57 84.59 -24.07
N ALA A 645 -29.73 83.36 -23.58
CA ALA A 645 -28.70 82.33 -23.54
C ALA A 645 -28.87 81.32 -24.67
N SER A 646 -27.77 80.72 -25.11
CA SER A 646 -27.73 79.60 -26.04
C SER A 646 -27.58 78.29 -25.25
N GLN A 647 -28.57 77.41 -25.31
CA GLN A 647 -28.55 76.13 -24.64
C GLN A 647 -28.14 75.02 -25.61
N LEU A 648 -27.16 74.22 -25.19
CA LEU A 648 -26.71 73.01 -25.86
C LEU A 648 -27.18 71.82 -25.02
N CYS A 649 -27.93 70.91 -25.65
CA CYS A 649 -28.45 69.71 -25.01
C CYS A 649 -27.62 68.48 -25.41
N PHE A 650 -27.32 67.64 -24.42
CA PHE A 650 -26.63 66.38 -24.59
C PHE A 650 -27.39 65.28 -23.86
N GLU A 651 -27.35 64.09 -24.40
CA GLU A 651 -27.92 62.88 -23.81
C GLU A 651 -26.82 61.84 -23.60
N VAL A 652 -26.93 61.13 -22.48
CA VAL A 652 -26.05 60.01 -22.15
C VAL A 652 -26.88 58.74 -22.05
N CYS A 653 -26.52 57.74 -22.83
CA CYS A 653 -27.11 56.40 -22.85
C CYS A 653 -26.01 55.34 -22.75
N GLN A 654 -26.34 54.07 -22.53
CA GLN A 654 -25.36 52.99 -22.70
C GLN A 654 -25.28 52.51 -24.15
N GLU A 655 -24.08 52.18 -24.61
CA GLU A 655 -23.79 51.51 -25.88
C GLU A 655 -23.08 50.18 -25.61
N GLU A 656 -23.55 49.13 -26.27
CA GLU A 656 -22.91 47.82 -26.28
C GLU A 656 -21.80 47.77 -27.33
N VAL A 657 -20.62 47.35 -26.90
CA VAL A 657 -19.45 47.09 -27.76
C VAL A 657 -19.20 45.59 -27.77
N ILE A 658 -19.38 44.96 -28.93
CA ILE A 658 -19.12 43.53 -29.13
C ILE A 658 -17.74 43.35 -29.76
N THR A 659 -16.92 42.47 -29.18
CA THR A 659 -15.57 42.14 -29.66
C THR A 659 -15.48 40.64 -29.90
N GLU A 660 -15.08 40.24 -31.10
CA GLU A 660 -14.74 38.86 -31.46
C GLU A 660 -13.21 38.72 -31.56
N GLU A 661 -12.65 37.73 -30.86
CA GLU A 661 -11.20 37.48 -30.80
C GLU A 661 -10.87 36.02 -31.08
N ASP A 662 -9.79 35.75 -31.83
CA ASP A 662 -9.26 34.40 -32.04
C ASP A 662 -8.68 33.80 -30.74
N PHE A 663 -8.74 32.47 -30.61
CA PHE A 663 -8.07 31.74 -29.54
C PHE A 663 -6.54 31.94 -29.64
N ASP A 664 -5.90 32.23 -28.51
CA ASP A 664 -4.43 32.23 -28.37
C ASP A 664 -3.67 33.30 -29.21
N ILE A 665 -4.10 34.57 -29.14
CA ILE A 665 -3.26 35.68 -29.61
C ILE A 665 -2.20 36.01 -28.55
N THR A 666 -0.92 35.79 -28.90
CA THR A 666 0.28 36.19 -28.16
C THR A 666 0.34 37.70 -27.92
N GLY A 667 -0.41 38.18 -26.93
CA GLY A 667 -0.44 39.57 -26.48
C GLY A 667 -1.37 39.67 -25.28
N GLY A 668 -0.80 39.84 -24.07
CA GLY A 668 -1.48 39.75 -22.78
C GLY A 668 -2.50 40.86 -22.46
N GLY A 669 -3.34 41.25 -23.41
CA GLY A 669 -4.52 42.07 -23.14
C GLY A 669 -5.65 41.20 -22.60
N ARG A 670 -6.11 41.48 -21.38
CA ARG A 670 -7.35 40.87 -20.85
C ARG A 670 -8.53 41.61 -21.50
N GLY A 671 -9.40 40.89 -22.22
CA GLY A 671 -10.69 41.43 -22.67
C GLY A 671 -11.59 41.73 -21.47
N THR A 672 -12.56 42.63 -21.58
CA THR A 672 -13.53 42.91 -20.51
C THR A 672 -14.93 42.50 -20.96
N HIS A 673 -15.70 41.83 -20.09
CA HIS A 673 -17.07 41.42 -20.37
C HIS A 673 -18.02 41.86 -19.26
N ASN A 674 -19.20 42.33 -19.64
CA ASN A 674 -20.29 42.63 -18.73
C ASN A 674 -21.22 41.40 -18.63
N PRO A 675 -21.31 40.73 -17.47
CA PRO A 675 -22.09 39.50 -17.32
C PRO A 675 -23.61 39.70 -17.30
N THR A 676 -24.06 40.96 -17.28
CA THR A 676 -25.48 41.34 -17.34
C THR A 676 -25.69 42.45 -18.35
N ASN A 677 -26.80 42.36 -19.07
CA ASN A 677 -27.32 43.43 -19.91
C ASN A 677 -27.88 44.57 -19.04
N PRO A 678 -28.08 45.79 -19.59
CA PRO A 678 -28.62 46.93 -18.85
C PRO A 678 -30.06 46.72 -18.34
N ASP A 679 -30.78 45.75 -18.91
CA ASP A 679 -32.11 45.35 -18.45
C ASP A 679 -32.08 44.33 -17.30
N GLY A 680 -30.89 43.94 -16.84
CA GLY A 680 -30.63 42.96 -15.80
C GLY A 680 -30.65 41.49 -16.25
N SER A 681 -30.86 41.20 -17.53
CA SER A 681 -30.78 39.84 -18.06
C SER A 681 -29.32 39.35 -18.16
N PRO A 682 -29.03 38.03 -18.04
CA PRO A 682 -27.68 37.50 -18.22
C PRO A 682 -27.17 37.74 -19.65
N ASN A 683 -25.92 38.16 -19.77
CA ASN A 683 -25.25 38.39 -21.04
C ASN A 683 -24.20 37.28 -21.25
N PRO A 684 -24.31 36.42 -22.27
CA PRO A 684 -23.42 35.27 -22.41
C PRO A 684 -22.06 35.60 -23.03
N ILE A 685 -21.09 34.72 -22.77
CA ILE A 685 -19.85 34.64 -23.55
C ILE A 685 -19.99 33.49 -24.54
N GLU A 686 -19.80 33.77 -25.83
CA GLU A 686 -19.95 32.76 -26.89
C GLU A 686 -18.60 32.29 -27.42
N PHE A 687 -18.45 30.97 -27.55
CA PHE A 687 -17.25 30.30 -28.04
C PHE A 687 -17.60 29.51 -29.31
N THR A 688 -16.91 29.79 -30.41
CA THR A 688 -17.11 29.09 -31.69
C THR A 688 -15.83 28.39 -32.11
N PHE A 689 -15.90 27.09 -32.41
CA PHE A 689 -14.74 26.29 -32.82
C PHE A 689 -15.12 25.19 -33.81
N VAL A 690 -14.13 24.68 -34.55
CA VAL A 690 -14.32 23.58 -35.52
C VAL A 690 -13.59 22.33 -35.03
N ALA A 691 -14.29 21.21 -34.98
CA ALA A 691 -13.70 19.92 -34.58
C ALA A 691 -12.63 19.47 -35.58
N THR A 692 -11.40 19.23 -35.10
CA THR A 692 -10.30 18.73 -35.94
C THR A 692 -10.54 17.26 -36.34
N PRO A 693 -9.85 16.73 -37.37
CA PRO A 693 -9.90 15.30 -37.68
C PRO A 693 -9.66 14.44 -36.43
N GLU A 694 -10.35 13.31 -36.33
CA GLU A 694 -10.28 12.36 -35.21
C GLU A 694 -10.91 12.83 -33.88
N THR A 695 -11.47 14.04 -33.83
CA THR A 695 -12.25 14.51 -32.68
C THR A 695 -13.66 13.92 -32.66
N ASP A 696 -14.02 13.22 -31.59
CA ASP A 696 -15.37 12.67 -31.34
C ASP A 696 -16.11 13.41 -30.22
N GLU A 697 -15.36 14.11 -29.35
CA GLU A 697 -15.88 14.83 -28.19
C GLU A 697 -15.06 16.09 -27.89
N TYR A 698 -15.71 17.14 -27.38
CA TYR A 698 -15.07 18.35 -26.86
C TYR A 698 -15.45 18.60 -25.39
N LYS A 699 -14.56 19.29 -24.68
CA LYS A 699 -14.79 19.79 -23.32
C LYS A 699 -14.32 21.23 -23.19
N LEU A 700 -15.22 22.10 -22.73
CA LEU A 700 -14.95 23.48 -22.38
C LEU A 700 -14.82 23.60 -20.87
N TYR A 701 -13.78 24.28 -20.44
CA TYR A 701 -13.46 24.52 -19.05
C TYR A 701 -13.35 26.02 -18.80
N GLU A 702 -13.57 26.40 -17.56
CA GLU A 702 -13.28 27.72 -17.04
C GLU A 702 -12.33 27.64 -15.84
N ARG A 703 -11.69 28.76 -15.54
CA ARG A 703 -10.95 28.97 -14.30
C ARG A 703 -11.20 30.39 -13.84
N VAL A 704 -11.84 30.52 -12.68
CA VAL A 704 -12.05 31.81 -12.03
C VAL A 704 -10.81 32.15 -11.19
N ASP A 705 -10.21 33.30 -11.47
CA ASP A 705 -8.96 33.81 -10.90
C ASP A 705 -7.83 32.75 -10.95
N ASN A 706 -7.30 32.37 -9.78
CA ASN A 706 -6.29 31.32 -9.63
C ASN A 706 -6.87 30.02 -9.06
N GLY A 707 -8.20 29.83 -9.16
CA GLY A 707 -8.90 28.64 -8.71
C GLY A 707 -8.59 27.37 -9.52
N PRO A 708 -9.18 26.22 -9.15
CA PRO A 708 -9.10 25.01 -9.96
C PRO A 708 -9.81 25.21 -11.30
N LEU A 709 -9.38 24.45 -12.30
CA LEU A 709 -10.05 24.38 -13.59
C LEU A 709 -11.36 23.58 -13.43
N THR A 710 -12.49 24.17 -13.78
CA THR A 710 -13.83 23.55 -13.72
C THR A 710 -14.36 23.31 -15.13
N MET A 711 -15.00 22.16 -15.36
CA MET A 711 -15.66 21.88 -16.64
C MET A 711 -17.04 22.51 -16.64
N ILE A 712 -17.35 23.27 -17.69
CA ILE A 712 -18.64 23.96 -17.83
C ILE A 712 -19.51 23.37 -18.95
N GLU A 713 -18.90 22.78 -19.97
CA GLU A 713 -19.63 22.15 -21.08
C GLU A 713 -18.86 20.95 -21.64
N GLN A 714 -19.59 19.92 -22.07
CA GLN A 714 -19.06 18.76 -22.80
C GLN A 714 -20.06 18.30 -23.85
N GLY A 715 -19.58 17.92 -25.03
CA GLY A 715 -20.45 17.41 -26.09
C GLY A 715 -19.73 16.51 -27.09
N THR A 716 -20.47 15.58 -27.68
CA THR A 716 -19.99 14.79 -28.83
C THR A 716 -20.09 15.61 -30.11
N VAL A 717 -19.10 15.49 -31.01
CA VAL A 717 -19.05 16.26 -32.25
C VAL A 717 -18.59 15.40 -33.41
N THR A 718 -19.12 15.67 -34.61
CA THR A 718 -18.61 15.03 -35.83
C THR A 718 -17.41 15.81 -36.34
N PRO A 719 -16.26 15.17 -36.66
CA PRO A 719 -15.09 15.85 -37.19
C PRO A 719 -15.42 16.79 -38.35
N GLY A 720 -14.88 18.01 -38.32
CA GLY A 720 -15.11 19.06 -39.32
C GLY A 720 -16.38 19.90 -39.12
N SER A 721 -17.18 19.61 -38.09
CA SER A 721 -18.37 20.43 -37.76
C SER A 721 -17.98 21.65 -36.92
N GLU A 722 -18.64 22.77 -37.16
CA GLU A 722 -18.58 23.97 -36.34
C GLU A 722 -19.53 23.82 -35.14
N VAL A 723 -19.07 24.23 -33.95
CA VAL A 723 -19.80 24.19 -32.70
C VAL A 723 -19.73 25.56 -32.05
N THR A 724 -20.88 26.06 -31.61
CA THR A 724 -20.99 27.29 -30.81
C THR A 724 -21.55 26.94 -29.44
N VAL A 725 -20.87 27.39 -28.38
CA VAL A 725 -21.24 27.20 -26.97
C VAL A 725 -21.38 28.57 -26.32
N ALA A 726 -22.39 28.77 -25.49
CA ALA A 726 -22.62 30.03 -24.77
C ALA A 726 -22.61 29.78 -23.27
N ASP A 727 -21.80 30.54 -22.53
CA ASP A 727 -21.76 30.53 -21.07
C ASP A 727 -22.56 31.70 -20.49
N TYR A 728 -23.58 31.38 -19.70
CA TYR A 728 -24.48 32.33 -19.03
C TYR A 728 -24.22 32.45 -17.52
N GLU A 729 -23.41 31.56 -16.95
CA GLU A 729 -23.24 31.40 -15.50
C GLU A 729 -21.95 32.04 -15.01
N HIS A 730 -22.01 33.37 -14.91
CA HIS A 730 -20.87 34.18 -14.50
C HIS A 730 -20.65 34.20 -12.98
N PRO A 731 -19.48 34.60 -12.46
CA PRO A 731 -19.30 34.93 -11.04
C PRO A 731 -20.11 36.16 -10.60
N ALA A 732 -20.50 36.23 -9.33
CA ALA A 732 -21.27 37.37 -8.79
C ALA A 732 -20.40 38.62 -8.58
N LEU A 733 -19.19 38.42 -8.09
CA LEU A 733 -18.18 39.46 -7.88
C LEU A 733 -17.28 39.58 -9.13
N ALA A 734 -16.70 40.76 -9.32
CA ALA A 734 -15.72 40.98 -10.38
C ALA A 734 -14.53 40.03 -10.24
N SER A 735 -14.15 39.37 -11.33
CA SER A 735 -13.12 38.33 -11.34
C SER A 735 -12.44 38.23 -12.70
N VAL A 736 -11.39 37.42 -12.78
CA VAL A 736 -10.70 37.11 -14.02
C VAL A 736 -11.01 35.67 -14.39
N VAL A 737 -11.76 35.44 -15.46
CA VAL A 737 -12.14 34.09 -15.88
C VAL A 737 -11.38 33.69 -17.14
N CYS A 738 -10.66 32.57 -17.06
CA CYS A 738 -9.92 32.00 -18.17
C CYS A 738 -10.62 30.76 -18.70
N TYR A 739 -10.91 30.72 -20.00
CA TYR A 739 -11.55 29.60 -20.66
C TYR A 739 -10.54 28.70 -21.37
N PHE A 740 -10.78 27.40 -21.37
CA PHE A 740 -9.93 26.39 -21.99
C PHE A 740 -10.76 25.37 -22.75
N LEU A 741 -10.27 24.92 -23.91
CA LEU A 741 -10.94 23.93 -24.74
C LEU A 741 -10.03 22.74 -25.00
N GLN A 742 -10.59 21.53 -24.98
CA GLN A 742 -9.86 20.30 -25.27
C GLN A 742 -10.72 19.32 -26.09
N PHE A 743 -10.12 18.67 -27.07
CA PHE A 743 -10.76 17.65 -27.89
C PHE A 743 -10.36 16.25 -27.45
N PHE A 744 -11.23 15.28 -27.70
CA PHE A 744 -11.03 13.87 -27.38
C PHE A 744 -11.41 13.02 -28.59
N ASP A 745 -10.63 11.98 -28.85
CA ASP A 745 -10.95 11.00 -29.88
C ASP A 745 -11.98 9.96 -29.40
N ARG A 746 -12.36 9.03 -30.29
CA ARG A 746 -13.26 7.89 -29.99
C ARG A 746 -12.73 6.93 -28.90
N HIS A 747 -11.47 7.05 -28.54
CA HIS A 747 -10.79 6.22 -27.54
C HIS A 747 -10.57 6.98 -26.21
N GLY A 748 -11.01 8.24 -26.13
CA GLY A 748 -10.87 9.10 -24.96
C GLY A 748 -9.48 9.70 -24.81
N ASN A 749 -8.64 9.70 -25.86
CA ASN A 749 -7.33 10.35 -25.82
C ASN A 749 -7.48 11.87 -25.97
N PRO A 750 -6.96 12.66 -25.03
CA PRO A 750 -7.06 14.11 -25.07
C PRO A 750 -6.07 14.74 -26.06
N SER A 751 -6.51 15.79 -26.76
CA SER A 751 -5.63 16.76 -27.43
C SER A 751 -4.82 17.56 -26.39
N PRO A 752 -3.78 18.31 -26.79
CA PRO A 752 -3.30 19.43 -26.00
C PRO A 752 -4.47 20.38 -25.67
N MET A 753 -4.55 20.82 -24.43
CA MET A 753 -5.55 21.79 -23.99
C MET A 753 -5.19 23.19 -24.53
N SER A 754 -6.17 23.87 -25.08
CA SER A 754 -6.04 25.21 -25.65
C SER A 754 -6.56 26.25 -24.68
N LEU A 755 -5.74 27.25 -24.33
CA LEU A 755 -6.24 28.46 -23.67
C LEU A 755 -7.03 29.26 -24.71
N VAL A 756 -8.32 29.42 -24.46
CA VAL A 756 -9.21 30.22 -25.31
C VAL A 756 -8.88 31.71 -25.08
N ARG A 757 -9.19 32.22 -23.88
CA ARG A 757 -8.92 33.62 -23.47
C ARG A 757 -9.09 33.77 -21.97
N CYS A 758 -8.44 34.80 -21.40
CA CYS A 758 -8.75 35.29 -20.05
C CYS A 758 -9.48 36.64 -20.12
N LEU A 759 -10.64 36.72 -19.49
CA LEU A 759 -11.55 37.86 -19.51
C LEU A 759 -11.67 38.47 -18.11
N ARG A 760 -11.72 39.81 -18.02
CA ARG A 760 -12.08 40.56 -16.81
C ARG A 760 -13.58 40.73 -16.80
N MET A 761 -14.22 40.19 -15.78
CA MET A 761 -15.68 40.26 -15.63
C MET A 761 -16.03 41.35 -14.64
N SER A 762 -16.99 42.21 -14.99
CA SER A 762 -17.51 43.22 -14.07
C SER A 762 -18.42 42.60 -13.00
N SER A 763 -18.54 43.29 -11.87
CA SER A 763 -19.36 42.81 -10.76
C SER A 763 -20.86 42.89 -11.06
N ARG A 764 -21.62 41.87 -10.67
CA ARG A 764 -23.10 41.87 -10.69
C ARG A 764 -23.71 42.38 -9.38
N VAL A 765 -22.88 42.53 -8.35
CA VAL A 765 -23.26 43.02 -7.02
C VAL A 765 -22.43 44.24 -6.65
N GLU A 766 -22.91 45.04 -5.68
CA GLU A 766 -22.17 46.20 -5.21
C GLU A 766 -20.78 45.79 -4.66
N MET A 767 -19.75 46.56 -5.04
CA MET A 767 -18.39 46.36 -4.57
C MET A 767 -18.29 46.59 -3.05
N PRO A 768 -17.47 45.81 -2.33
CA PRO A 768 -17.35 45.91 -0.88
C PRO A 768 -16.84 47.28 -0.45
N VAL A 769 -17.58 47.95 0.45
CA VAL A 769 -17.23 49.29 0.94
C VAL A 769 -16.23 49.17 2.09
N PRO A 770 -15.03 49.78 1.99
CA PRO A 770 -14.05 49.76 3.07
C PRO A 770 -14.50 50.51 4.33
N LEU A 771 -14.02 50.07 5.50
CA LEU A 771 -14.19 50.78 6.77
C LEU A 771 -12.84 51.31 7.27
N LEU A 772 -12.68 52.63 7.29
CA LEU A 772 -11.42 53.30 7.66
C LEU A 772 -11.37 53.57 9.17
N ALA A 773 -10.31 53.09 9.83
CA ALA A 773 -10.05 53.35 11.25
C ALA A 773 -9.51 54.77 11.50
N GLN A 774 -9.45 55.17 12.77
CA GLN A 774 -8.72 56.39 13.14
C GLN A 774 -7.25 56.28 12.71
N VAL A 775 -6.67 57.39 12.24
CA VAL A 775 -5.27 57.42 11.81
C VAL A 775 -4.38 57.33 13.04
N ASP A 776 -3.51 56.32 13.07
CA ASP A 776 -2.54 56.14 14.14
C ASP A 776 -1.39 57.15 13.97
N HIS A 777 -1.02 57.81 15.06
CA HIS A 777 0.14 58.70 15.09
C HIS A 777 1.43 57.88 14.93
N ALA A 778 2.26 58.23 13.96
CA ALA A 778 3.51 57.54 13.64
C ALA A 778 4.64 58.53 13.33
N GLY A 779 5.88 58.05 13.31
CA GLY A 779 7.04 58.88 13.02
C GLY A 779 7.40 59.85 14.16
N ASP A 780 8.27 60.81 13.86
CA ASP A 780 8.83 61.76 14.82
C ASP A 780 8.83 63.19 14.25
N PRO A 781 9.19 64.25 15.01
CA PRO A 781 9.15 65.61 14.51
C PRO A 781 10.03 65.91 13.28
N SER A 782 11.02 65.05 12.98
CA SER A 782 11.86 65.13 11.79
C SER A 782 11.34 64.30 10.60
N ASN A 783 10.47 63.33 10.86
CA ASN A 783 9.73 62.56 9.87
C ASN A 783 8.30 62.26 10.36
N PRO A 784 7.37 63.22 10.26
CA PRO A 784 6.02 63.10 10.80
C PRO A 784 5.16 62.21 9.90
N GLN A 785 4.59 61.13 10.45
CA GLN A 785 3.89 60.11 9.67
C GLN A 785 2.50 59.77 10.26
N GLY A 786 1.60 59.31 9.41
CA GLY A 786 0.30 58.77 9.83
C GLY A 786 0.10 57.38 9.26
N LEU A 787 -0.26 56.42 10.10
CA LEU A 787 -0.57 55.07 9.67
C LEU A 787 -2.09 54.94 9.48
N LEU A 788 -2.51 54.78 8.23
CA LEU A 788 -3.90 54.52 7.87
C LEU A 788 -4.16 53.02 7.91
N ARG A 789 -5.28 52.63 8.52
CA ARG A 789 -5.72 51.23 8.60
C ARG A 789 -7.18 51.11 8.22
N TRP A 790 -7.51 50.15 7.38
CA TRP A 790 -8.90 49.86 7.03
C TRP A 790 -9.15 48.37 6.92
N SER A 791 -10.41 47.98 7.08
CA SER A 791 -10.88 46.63 6.77
C SER A 791 -11.82 46.64 5.58
N CYS A 792 -11.75 45.62 4.73
CA CYS A 792 -12.63 45.43 3.58
C CYS A 792 -12.66 43.94 3.21
N GLU A 793 -13.80 43.43 2.73
CA GLU A 793 -13.87 42.08 2.16
C GLU A 793 -12.94 41.99 0.93
N PRO A 794 -11.94 41.08 0.91
CA PRO A 794 -10.95 41.02 -0.18
C PRO A 794 -11.55 40.53 -1.51
N ASN A 795 -12.65 39.78 -1.48
CA ASN A 795 -13.23 39.17 -2.66
C ASN A 795 -13.74 40.23 -3.66
N GLY A 796 -13.26 40.14 -4.91
CA GLY A 796 -13.58 41.09 -6.00
C GLY A 796 -12.74 42.36 -6.03
N VAL A 797 -11.83 42.57 -5.06
CA VAL A 797 -11.00 43.78 -4.96
C VAL A 797 -9.60 43.55 -5.56
N GLU A 798 -9.23 44.30 -6.59
CA GLU A 798 -7.88 44.29 -7.17
C GLU A 798 -6.96 45.31 -6.48
N ARG A 799 -7.48 46.50 -6.14
CA ARG A 799 -6.75 47.62 -5.54
C ARG A 799 -7.69 48.46 -4.65
N PHE A 800 -7.14 49.41 -3.90
CA PHE A 800 -7.90 50.46 -3.24
C PHE A 800 -7.58 51.83 -3.83
N LEU A 801 -8.57 52.71 -3.83
CA LEU A 801 -8.41 54.14 -4.10
C LEU A 801 -8.42 54.88 -2.75
N ILE A 802 -7.36 55.61 -2.46
CA ILE A 802 -7.21 56.42 -1.24
C ILE A 802 -7.41 57.88 -1.59
N GLY A 803 -8.45 58.49 -1.04
CA GLY A 803 -8.71 59.92 -1.15
C GLY A 803 -8.03 60.70 -0.03
N ILE A 804 -7.19 61.68 -0.39
CA ILE A 804 -6.45 62.52 0.57
C ILE A 804 -6.80 64.00 0.34
N GLY A 805 -7.31 64.70 1.35
CA GLY A 805 -7.66 66.12 1.27
C GLY A 805 -7.04 66.96 2.40
N ASP A 806 -6.38 68.07 2.05
CA ASP A 806 -5.60 68.91 2.99
C ASP A 806 -5.77 70.43 2.76
N GLY A 807 -6.79 70.81 1.97
CA GLY A 807 -7.22 72.20 1.76
C GLY A 807 -6.29 73.13 0.96
N LEU A 808 -5.06 72.72 0.62
CA LEU A 808 -4.13 73.49 -0.21
C LEU A 808 -3.37 72.54 -1.15
N SER A 809 -3.69 72.64 -2.44
CA SER A 809 -3.25 71.70 -3.47
C SER A 809 -1.77 71.77 -3.86
N SER A 810 -0.95 72.61 -3.22
CA SER A 810 0.39 72.98 -3.74
C SER A 810 1.61 72.46 -2.96
N ILE A 811 1.46 71.45 -2.12
CA ILE A 811 2.57 70.85 -1.38
C ILE A 811 2.74 69.40 -1.82
N GLU A 812 3.93 69.08 -2.31
CA GLU A 812 4.32 67.75 -2.78
C GLU A 812 4.44 66.80 -1.58
N MET A 813 3.55 65.82 -1.48
CA MET A 813 3.69 64.71 -0.52
C MET A 813 4.58 63.64 -1.13
N GLU A 814 5.56 63.14 -0.37
CA GLU A 814 6.30 61.94 -0.75
C GLU A 814 5.44 60.73 -0.40
N TYR A 815 4.75 60.17 -1.40
CA TYR A 815 3.83 59.06 -1.23
C TYR A 815 4.59 57.75 -0.90
N SER A 816 3.93 56.84 -0.19
CA SER A 816 4.44 55.47 -0.04
C SER A 816 4.74 54.87 -1.41
N PRO A 817 5.80 54.05 -1.58
CA PRO A 817 6.06 53.31 -2.81
C PRO A 817 4.87 52.47 -3.30
N ASP A 818 3.97 52.12 -2.38
CA ASP A 818 2.77 51.33 -2.66
C ASP A 818 1.60 52.18 -3.19
N LEU A 819 1.75 53.51 -3.29
CA LEU A 819 0.79 54.40 -3.94
C LEU A 819 1.30 54.87 -5.29
N THR A 820 0.46 54.69 -6.30
CA THR A 820 0.67 55.27 -7.63
C THR A 820 -0.35 56.36 -7.87
N ALA A 821 0.08 57.43 -8.57
CA ALA A 821 -0.86 58.41 -9.10
C ALA A 821 -1.88 57.68 -9.98
N HIS A 822 -3.16 57.83 -9.67
CA HIS A 822 -4.22 57.39 -10.56
C HIS A 822 -4.07 58.19 -11.88
N GLU A 823 -3.96 57.52 -13.03
CA GLU A 823 -3.59 58.18 -14.30
C GLU A 823 -4.58 59.33 -14.64
N GLN A 824 -4.08 60.56 -14.54
CA GLN A 824 -4.60 61.76 -15.22
C GLN A 824 -3.42 62.62 -15.70
N ILE A 825 -3.60 63.25 -16.86
CA ILE A 825 -2.58 63.97 -17.62
C ILE A 825 -2.45 65.40 -17.07
N VAL A 826 -1.38 65.68 -16.34
CA VAL A 826 -1.03 67.04 -15.88
C VAL A 826 -0.76 67.98 -17.07
N ARG A 827 -1.56 69.05 -17.29
CA ARG A 827 -1.20 70.18 -18.18
C ARG A 827 -1.68 71.56 -17.71
N TYR A 828 -0.82 72.56 -17.93
CA TYR A 828 -0.94 73.96 -17.49
C TYR A 828 -1.90 74.79 -18.39
N PHE A 829 -2.89 75.51 -17.82
CA PHE A 829 -3.86 76.34 -18.59
C PHE A 829 -3.48 77.82 -18.80
N ASN A 830 -2.28 78.28 -18.44
CA ASN A 830 -2.06 79.72 -18.36
C ASN A 830 -1.38 80.31 -19.61
N ASP A 831 -2.17 80.72 -20.61
CA ASP A 831 -1.83 81.95 -21.38
C ASP A 831 -2.91 82.63 -22.26
N PHE A 832 -4.17 82.17 -22.35
CA PHE A 832 -5.07 82.70 -23.40
C PHE A 832 -6.04 83.83 -23.00
N LEU A 833 -6.15 84.26 -21.73
CA LEU A 833 -7.20 85.23 -21.30
C LEU A 833 -6.74 86.40 -20.40
N GLY A 834 -5.45 86.78 -20.43
CA GLY A 834 -4.99 88.11 -20.01
C GLY A 834 -5.06 88.49 -18.51
N SER A 835 -3.88 88.73 -17.94
CA SER A 835 -3.56 89.52 -16.73
C SER A 835 -3.41 88.78 -15.38
N GLY A 836 -2.14 88.52 -15.03
CA GLY A 836 -1.54 89.11 -13.81
C GLY A 836 -1.78 88.43 -12.47
N GLY A 837 -1.39 87.16 -12.33
CA GLY A 837 -1.22 86.51 -11.03
C GLY A 837 -1.02 85.00 -11.18
N ILE A 838 0.17 84.50 -10.81
CA ILE A 838 0.45 83.06 -10.83
C ILE A 838 -0.42 82.40 -9.75
N ILE A 839 -1.42 81.64 -10.17
CA ILE A 839 -2.09 80.65 -9.31
C ILE A 839 -1.95 79.30 -10.01
N PRO A 840 -1.19 78.34 -9.46
CA PRO A 840 -1.22 76.96 -9.95
C PRO A 840 -2.62 76.40 -9.72
N ILE A 841 -3.31 76.02 -10.79
CA ILE A 841 -4.59 75.30 -10.72
C ILE A 841 -4.26 73.84 -10.91
N TYR A 842 -4.43 73.08 -9.84
CA TYR A 842 -4.38 71.62 -9.85
C TYR A 842 -5.72 71.13 -10.41
N GLU A 843 -5.70 70.08 -11.23
CA GLU A 843 -6.90 69.38 -11.68
C GLU A 843 -7.75 69.01 -10.46
N GLN A 844 -8.86 69.72 -10.26
CA GLN A 844 -9.80 69.41 -9.17
C GLN A 844 -10.73 68.28 -9.59
N THR A 845 -10.22 67.06 -9.75
CA THR A 845 -11.03 65.85 -9.50
C THR A 845 -10.86 65.47 -8.06
N GLY A 846 -11.43 66.32 -7.20
CA GLY A 846 -11.72 65.94 -5.83
C GLY A 846 -13.20 66.01 -5.61
N ASP A 847 -13.78 64.89 -5.18
CA ASP A 847 -15.09 64.94 -4.54
C ASP A 847 -15.00 66.02 -3.43
N LEU A 848 -15.80 67.08 -3.56
CA LEU A 848 -16.01 68.06 -2.49
C LEU A 848 -16.82 67.37 -1.40
N ILE A 849 -16.14 66.66 -0.51
CA ILE A 849 -16.78 66.02 0.63
C ILE A 849 -16.54 66.90 1.85
N ASN A 850 -17.63 67.41 2.44
CA ASN A 850 -17.62 68.36 3.55
C ASN A 850 -16.78 69.65 3.32
N GLY A 851 -16.66 70.11 2.06
CA GLY A 851 -15.98 71.36 1.72
C GLY A 851 -14.45 71.26 1.59
N VAL A 852 -13.88 70.05 1.67
CA VAL A 852 -12.45 69.78 1.46
C VAL A 852 -12.25 69.03 0.14
N GLN A 853 -11.28 69.47 -0.66
CA GLN A 853 -10.92 68.83 -1.92
C GLN A 853 -9.99 67.63 -1.65
N HIS A 854 -10.30 66.46 -2.19
CA HIS A 854 -9.49 65.24 -2.05
C HIS A 854 -8.82 64.85 -3.38
N HIS A 855 -7.64 64.24 -3.36
CA HIS A 855 -7.01 63.61 -4.53
C HIS A 855 -6.98 62.11 -4.32
N GLU A 856 -7.32 61.32 -5.34
CA GLU A 856 -7.36 59.85 -5.28
C GLU A 856 -6.05 59.22 -5.78
N PHE A 857 -5.55 58.24 -5.03
CA PHE A 857 -4.35 57.47 -5.35
C PHE A 857 -4.67 55.98 -5.34
N GLU A 858 -4.07 55.22 -6.26
CA GLU A 858 -4.21 53.77 -6.30
C GLU A 858 -3.17 53.08 -5.42
N THR A 859 -3.59 52.08 -4.65
CA THR A 859 -2.65 51.16 -4.00
C THR A 859 -2.04 50.18 -5.01
N GLY A 860 -0.99 49.47 -4.59
CA GLY A 860 -0.58 48.23 -5.23
C GLY A 860 -1.70 47.18 -5.28
N ARG A 861 -1.47 46.08 -6.01
CA ARG A 861 -2.43 44.98 -6.19
C ARG A 861 -2.58 44.19 -4.89
N VAL A 862 -3.82 44.04 -4.43
CA VAL A 862 -4.20 43.22 -3.27
C VAL A 862 -3.77 41.77 -3.51
N GLY A 863 -3.02 41.19 -2.56
CA GLY A 863 -2.48 39.82 -2.67
C GLY A 863 -1.28 39.69 -3.63
N GLY A 864 -0.87 40.79 -4.27
CA GLY A 864 0.37 40.91 -5.04
C GLY A 864 1.42 41.70 -4.28
N ASN A 865 1.57 42.98 -4.66
CA ASN A 865 2.53 43.89 -4.04
C ASN A 865 1.92 44.75 -2.92
N PHE A 866 0.67 44.52 -2.52
CA PHE A 866 -0.01 45.29 -1.48
C PHE A 866 -0.91 44.42 -0.60
N GLY A 867 -0.91 44.71 0.70
CA GLY A 867 -1.60 43.93 1.73
C GLY A 867 -0.76 42.75 2.24
N ASN A 868 -1.06 42.30 3.47
CA ASN A 868 -0.41 41.14 4.07
C ASN A 868 -1.22 39.86 3.75
N PRO A 869 -0.67 38.88 3.02
CA PRO A 869 -1.37 37.64 2.70
C PRO A 869 -1.85 36.85 3.92
N ALA A 870 -1.21 37.04 5.08
CA ALA A 870 -1.55 36.38 6.34
C ALA A 870 -2.71 37.04 7.10
N LEU A 871 -3.14 38.25 6.69
CA LEU A 871 -4.25 38.99 7.33
C LEU A 871 -5.27 39.43 6.26
N PRO A 872 -5.98 38.47 5.62
CA PRO A 872 -6.95 38.80 4.58
C PRO A 872 -8.04 39.74 5.12
N GLY A 873 -8.29 40.81 4.37
CA GLY A 873 -9.30 41.81 4.68
C GLY A 873 -8.88 42.93 5.63
N GLN A 874 -7.61 42.99 6.05
CA GLN A 874 -7.02 44.12 6.76
C GLN A 874 -5.88 44.73 5.95
N TYR A 875 -5.88 46.06 5.87
CA TYR A 875 -4.95 46.80 5.03
C TYR A 875 -4.42 48.00 5.78
N GLU A 876 -3.14 48.30 5.58
CA GLU A 876 -2.51 49.46 6.16
C GLU A 876 -1.56 50.14 5.19
N ILE A 877 -1.42 51.46 5.33
CA ILE A 877 -0.45 52.23 4.59
C ILE A 877 0.09 53.38 5.43
N LEU A 878 1.41 53.57 5.37
CA LEU A 878 2.09 54.65 6.06
C LEU A 878 2.20 55.86 5.12
N LEU A 879 1.72 57.01 5.57
CA LEU A 879 1.79 58.27 4.84
C LEU A 879 2.73 59.25 5.53
N ASN A 880 3.54 59.96 4.75
CA ASN A 880 4.32 61.10 5.23
C ASN A 880 3.40 62.33 5.29
N LEU A 881 3.39 63.00 6.45
CA LEU A 881 2.51 64.13 6.75
C LEU A 881 3.33 65.37 7.10
N GLN A 882 2.67 66.47 7.47
CA GLN A 882 3.32 67.66 8.02
C GLN A 882 2.78 68.00 9.42
N PRO A 883 3.62 68.47 10.36
CA PRO A 883 3.17 68.82 11.69
C PRO A 883 2.22 70.02 11.67
N GLY A 884 1.15 69.96 12.46
CA GLY A 884 0.16 71.04 12.64
C GLY A 884 -0.82 71.21 11.49
N ARG A 885 -0.80 70.33 10.48
CA ARG A 885 -1.72 70.36 9.33
C ARG A 885 -2.82 69.31 9.47
N GLU A 886 -4.06 69.69 9.18
CA GLU A 886 -5.23 68.80 9.20
C GLU A 886 -5.42 68.13 7.84
N TYR A 887 -5.56 66.81 7.85
CA TYR A 887 -5.79 65.95 6.68
C TYR A 887 -7.11 65.19 6.82
N HIS A 888 -7.79 64.97 5.70
CA HIS A 888 -9.00 64.15 5.59
C HIS A 888 -8.77 62.97 4.66
N PHE A 889 -9.14 61.77 5.11
CA PHE A 889 -8.90 60.51 4.40
C PHE A 889 -10.18 59.72 4.18
N TYR A 890 -10.30 59.06 3.01
CA TYR A 890 -11.26 57.99 2.76
C TYR A 890 -10.64 56.91 1.87
N VAL A 891 -11.27 55.73 1.82
CA VAL A 891 -10.86 54.61 0.97
C VAL A 891 -12.05 54.05 0.19
N LYS A 892 -11.85 53.66 -1.08
CA LYS A 892 -12.78 52.91 -1.94
C LYS A 892 -12.09 51.63 -2.44
N SER A 893 -12.83 50.57 -2.71
CA SER A 893 -12.29 49.37 -3.39
C SER A 893 -12.40 49.50 -4.91
N LEU A 894 -11.44 48.95 -5.64
CA LEU A 894 -11.37 48.93 -7.11
C LEU A 894 -11.25 47.49 -7.62
N SER A 895 -12.09 47.10 -8.58
CA SER A 895 -12.10 45.75 -9.18
C SER A 895 -11.13 45.63 -10.38
N PRO A 896 -10.79 44.39 -10.82
CA PRO A 896 -9.98 44.19 -12.02
C PRO A 896 -10.61 44.71 -13.31
N ALA A 897 -11.94 44.84 -13.35
CA ALA A 897 -12.71 45.37 -14.46
C ALA A 897 -12.91 46.90 -14.39
N GLY A 898 -12.47 47.54 -13.29
CA GLY A 898 -12.58 48.97 -13.06
C GLY A 898 -13.79 49.42 -12.22
N ASP A 899 -14.54 48.48 -11.63
CA ASP A 899 -15.68 48.79 -10.77
C ASP A 899 -15.21 49.39 -9.43
N VAL A 900 -15.89 50.43 -8.94
CA VAL A 900 -15.49 51.17 -7.73
C VAL A 900 -16.60 51.14 -6.68
N SER A 901 -16.27 50.89 -5.41
CA SER A 901 -17.24 50.95 -4.30
C SER A 901 -17.65 52.39 -3.94
N ALA A 902 -18.66 52.52 -3.08
CA ALA A 902 -18.85 53.74 -2.30
C ALA A 902 -17.63 54.04 -1.41
N ALA A 903 -17.46 55.30 -1.02
CA ALA A 903 -16.40 55.74 -0.11
C ALA A 903 -16.64 55.26 1.32
N SER A 904 -15.54 54.97 2.04
CA SER A 904 -15.56 54.75 3.49
C SER A 904 -16.05 55.97 4.27
N ASN A 905 -16.15 55.84 5.60
CA ASN A 905 -16.17 57.00 6.49
C ASN A 905 -14.92 57.88 6.28
N ILE A 906 -15.10 59.19 6.44
CA ILE A 906 -13.99 60.16 6.39
C ILE A 906 -13.38 60.31 7.77
N VAL A 907 -12.05 60.25 7.83
CA VAL A 907 -11.28 60.43 9.06
C VAL A 907 -10.39 61.65 8.94
N ALA A 908 -10.49 62.56 9.91
CA ALA A 908 -9.63 63.73 10.01
C ALA A 908 -8.46 63.48 10.97
N PHE A 909 -7.25 63.92 10.61
CA PHE A 909 -6.05 63.74 11.44
C PHE A 909 -5.12 64.95 11.33
N THR A 910 -4.61 65.41 12.46
CA THR A 910 -3.57 66.44 12.53
C THR A 910 -2.37 65.86 13.27
N TRP A 911 -1.21 65.81 12.62
CA TRP A 911 0.01 65.36 13.27
C TRP A 911 0.54 66.46 14.21
N THR A 912 0.63 66.21 15.52
CA THR A 912 1.25 67.15 16.48
C THR A 912 2.33 66.45 17.29
N GLU A 913 3.34 67.18 17.76
CA GLU A 913 4.33 66.64 18.70
C GLU A 913 3.61 66.22 19.99
N SER A 914 3.52 64.92 20.24
CA SER A 914 2.86 64.40 21.43
C SER A 914 3.77 64.56 22.64
N GLY A 915 3.44 65.48 23.56
CA GLY A 915 3.92 65.38 24.94
C GLY A 915 3.45 64.06 25.59
N PRO A 916 4.13 63.54 26.63
CA PRO A 916 3.74 62.28 27.25
C PRO A 916 2.27 62.31 27.70
N PRO A 917 1.48 61.26 27.43
CA PRO A 917 0.04 61.29 27.60
C PRO A 917 -0.30 61.47 29.09
N THR A 918 -0.87 62.61 29.43
CA THR A 918 -1.54 62.87 30.72
C THR A 918 -3.04 62.87 30.48
N GLY A 919 -3.59 61.69 30.20
CA GLY A 919 -5.03 61.42 30.19
C GLY A 919 -5.35 60.28 31.16
N PRO A 920 -6.53 60.28 31.81
CA PRO A 920 -6.88 59.26 32.79
C PRO A 920 -6.91 57.88 32.12
N GLN A 921 -6.04 56.98 32.59
CA GLN A 921 -6.06 55.57 32.24
C GLN A 921 -7.41 54.99 32.67
N VAL A 922 -8.24 54.63 31.68
CA VAL A 922 -9.44 53.81 31.90
C VAL A 922 -8.95 52.37 32.01
N PRO A 923 -9.03 51.72 33.18
CA PRO A 923 -8.45 50.40 33.40
C PRO A 923 -9.43 49.34 32.89
N TRP A 924 -9.38 49.05 31.60
CA TRP A 924 -9.63 47.68 31.17
C TRP A 924 -8.30 46.93 31.32
N PRO A 925 -8.20 45.88 32.14
CA PRO A 925 -6.94 45.16 32.26
C PRO A 925 -6.74 44.42 30.95
N ALA A 926 -5.78 44.87 30.14
CA ALA A 926 -5.13 43.99 29.18
C ALA A 926 -4.51 42.88 30.03
N ARG A 927 -5.16 41.71 30.05
CA ARG A 927 -4.62 40.52 30.69
C ARG A 927 -3.28 40.22 30.03
N SER A 928 -2.29 39.87 30.84
CA SER A 928 -1.04 39.31 30.34
C SER A 928 -1.36 38.10 29.46
N LEU A 929 -0.71 37.98 28.30
CA LEU A 929 -0.83 36.79 27.48
C LEU A 929 -0.45 35.56 28.33
N PRO A 930 -1.16 34.43 28.19
CA PRO A 930 -0.80 33.22 28.91
C PRO A 930 0.65 32.82 28.60
N PRO A 931 1.43 32.38 29.60
CA PRO A 931 2.79 31.94 29.38
C PRO A 931 2.83 30.69 28.49
N VAL A 932 3.86 30.61 27.64
CA VAL A 932 4.27 29.37 26.96
C VAL A 932 5.28 28.68 27.88
N ASP A 933 4.97 27.45 28.27
CA ASP A 933 5.70 26.70 29.29
C ASP A 933 6.04 25.30 28.77
N GLU A 934 7.19 25.18 28.10
CA GLU A 934 7.63 23.95 27.44
C GLU A 934 8.01 22.84 28.44
N ASP A 935 8.41 23.23 29.65
CA ASP A 935 8.91 22.34 30.70
C ASP A 935 7.86 22.07 31.80
N PHE A 936 6.59 22.41 31.57
CA PHE A 936 5.54 22.23 32.58
C PHE A 936 5.38 20.76 32.99
N ILE A 937 5.38 19.85 31.99
CA ILE A 937 5.36 18.40 32.17
C ILE A 937 6.23 17.74 31.08
N ASP A 938 7.41 17.28 31.46
CA ASP A 938 8.43 16.66 30.56
C ASP A 938 7.94 15.42 29.76
N GLY A 939 6.81 14.83 30.18
CA GLY A 939 6.21 13.65 29.55
C GLY A 939 5.30 13.94 28.34
N VAL A 940 4.89 15.19 28.12
CA VAL A 940 3.94 15.53 27.04
C VAL A 940 4.66 15.59 25.69
N LYS A 941 4.43 14.58 24.86
CA LYS A 941 5.10 14.43 23.56
C LYS A 941 4.16 13.96 22.47
N ALA A 942 4.41 14.43 21.25
CA ALA A 942 3.70 14.01 20.05
C ALA A 942 4.53 12.92 19.34
N GLN A 943 3.89 11.78 19.04
CA GLN A 943 4.52 10.61 18.43
C GLN A 943 3.60 9.99 17.37
N MET A 944 4.19 9.34 16.36
CA MET A 944 3.45 8.48 15.45
C MET A 944 3.37 7.10 16.08
N ILE A 945 2.15 6.64 16.37
CA ILE A 945 1.93 5.39 17.09
C ILE A 945 1.02 4.49 16.28
N GLN A 946 1.46 3.25 16.13
CA GLN A 946 0.65 2.16 15.58
C GLN A 946 0.00 1.41 16.75
N ILE A 947 -1.32 1.26 16.71
CA ILE A 947 -2.04 0.43 17.69
C ILE A 947 -1.92 -1.02 17.21
N ASP A 948 -1.51 -1.94 18.10
CA ASP A 948 -1.21 -3.37 17.85
C ASP A 948 -2.43 -4.24 17.39
N SER A 949 -3.39 -3.69 16.65
CA SER A 949 -4.63 -4.37 16.26
C SER A 949 -4.89 -4.48 14.75
N GLY A 950 -3.89 -4.18 13.91
CA GLY A 950 -3.84 -4.60 12.51
C GLY A 950 -4.76 -3.88 11.50
N PHE A 951 -5.55 -2.87 11.92
CA PHE A 951 -6.54 -2.21 11.05
C PHE A 951 -6.45 -0.68 10.95
N VAL A 952 -5.59 -0.03 11.75
CA VAL A 952 -5.35 1.41 11.70
C VAL A 952 -3.84 1.60 11.64
N GLY A 953 -3.31 2.16 10.56
CA GLY A 953 -1.88 2.43 10.51
C GLY A 953 -1.47 3.61 11.41
N PRO A 954 -0.18 3.99 11.42
CA PRO A 954 0.35 4.89 12.42
C PRO A 954 -0.40 6.23 12.42
N SER A 955 -0.86 6.66 13.60
CA SER A 955 -1.60 7.92 13.79
C SER A 955 -0.81 8.88 14.68
N ALA A 956 -1.01 10.18 14.49
CA ALA A 956 -0.41 11.19 15.35
C ALA A 956 -1.12 11.22 16.70
N MET A 957 -0.36 11.00 17.77
CA MET A 957 -0.88 10.86 19.13
C MET A 957 -0.04 11.65 20.13
N ILE A 958 -0.70 12.23 21.14
CA ILE A 958 -0.08 13.05 22.16
C ILE A 958 -0.14 12.30 23.47
N LYS A 959 1.02 12.01 24.07
CA LYS A 959 1.11 11.35 25.37
C LYS A 959 0.67 12.31 26.47
N ILE A 960 -0.36 11.95 27.23
CA ILE A 960 -0.95 12.78 28.29
C ILE A 960 -0.87 12.11 29.66
N GLY A 961 -0.35 10.89 29.74
CA GLY A 961 -0.22 10.13 30.96
C GLY A 961 0.38 8.76 30.75
N THR A 962 0.34 7.94 31.79
CA THR A 962 0.82 6.55 31.78
C THR A 962 -0.20 5.62 32.44
N VAL A 963 -0.08 4.34 32.14
CA VAL A 963 -0.84 3.29 32.81
C VAL A 963 0.12 2.53 33.72
N ASP A 964 -0.19 2.44 35.01
CA ASP A 964 0.47 1.45 35.86
C ASP A 964 -0.05 0.07 35.46
N TYR A 965 0.83 -0.91 35.27
CA TYR A 965 0.42 -2.24 34.83
C TYR A 965 1.42 -3.33 35.26
N VAL A 966 0.96 -4.59 35.27
CA VAL A 966 1.78 -5.78 35.54
C VAL A 966 2.24 -6.45 34.24
N GLU A 967 1.31 -6.75 33.33
CA GLU A 967 1.60 -7.23 31.96
C GLU A 967 0.74 -6.51 30.91
N TYR A 968 1.35 -6.17 29.77
CA TYR A 968 0.67 -5.42 28.70
C TYR A 968 -0.44 -6.22 28.03
N SER A 969 -0.32 -7.55 28.04
CA SER A 969 -1.34 -8.48 27.50
C SER A 969 -2.69 -8.38 28.21
N ASP A 970 -2.72 -7.81 29.42
CA ASP A 970 -3.94 -7.61 30.18
C ASP A 970 -4.65 -6.29 29.86
N LEU A 971 -4.00 -5.42 29.08
CA LEU A 971 -4.55 -4.14 28.67
C LEU A 971 -5.23 -4.28 27.31
N GLU A 972 -6.43 -3.71 27.16
CA GLU A 972 -7.16 -3.71 25.90
C GLU A 972 -7.30 -2.28 25.37
N PRO A 973 -6.46 -1.86 24.40
CA PRO A 973 -6.54 -0.55 23.77
C PRO A 973 -7.88 -0.29 23.07
N GLY A 974 -8.41 0.93 23.23
CA GLY A 974 -9.61 1.35 22.53
C GLY A 974 -9.36 1.54 21.04
N ARG A 975 -10.33 1.13 20.22
CA ARG A 975 -10.26 1.18 18.75
C ARG A 975 -11.62 1.41 18.12
N VAL A 976 -11.62 1.90 16.88
CA VAL A 976 -12.81 1.95 16.03
C VAL A 976 -12.80 0.73 15.13
N VAL A 977 -13.84 -0.11 15.20
CA VAL A 977 -13.98 -1.32 14.38
C VAL A 977 -14.98 -1.05 13.25
N ALA A 978 -14.66 -1.46 12.03
CA ALA A 978 -15.44 -1.15 10.82
C ALA A 978 -16.42 -2.27 10.38
N ASP A 979 -16.43 -3.43 11.06
CA ASP A 979 -17.29 -4.56 10.69
C ASP A 979 -18.76 -4.28 11.08
N ASN A 980 -19.63 -4.11 10.08
CA ASN A 980 -21.06 -3.76 10.18
C ASN A 980 -21.38 -2.32 10.66
N GLY A 981 -20.50 -1.36 10.36
CA GLY A 981 -20.65 0.08 10.68
C GLY A 981 -19.63 0.52 11.75
N PRO A 982 -19.19 1.80 11.76
CA PRO A 982 -18.16 2.23 12.70
C PRO A 982 -18.71 2.22 14.13
N TYR A 983 -18.19 1.32 14.96
CA TYR A 983 -18.45 1.33 16.40
C TYR A 983 -17.12 1.39 17.17
N PHE A 984 -17.13 2.15 18.27
CA PHE A 984 -15.97 2.31 19.14
C PHE A 984 -15.98 1.24 20.23
N THR A 985 -14.88 0.51 20.37
CA THR A 985 -14.62 -0.33 21.54
C THR A 985 -13.78 0.49 22.52
N PRO A 986 -14.25 0.71 23.76
CA PRO A 986 -13.55 1.54 24.75
C PRO A 986 -12.23 0.89 25.18
N THR A 987 -11.26 1.75 25.52
CA THR A 987 -10.01 1.32 26.17
C THR A 987 -10.32 0.77 27.55
N LYS A 988 -9.80 -0.40 27.93
CA LYS A 988 -10.06 -0.99 29.25
C LYS A 988 -8.84 -1.61 29.90
N ILE A 989 -8.77 -1.48 31.22
CA ILE A 989 -7.77 -2.13 32.09
C ILE A 989 -8.49 -2.92 33.19
N PRO A 990 -7.91 -4.00 33.74
CA PRO A 990 -8.50 -4.73 34.86
C PRO A 990 -8.68 -3.81 36.08
N ASP A 991 -9.84 -3.90 36.75
CA ASP A 991 -10.11 -3.19 37.99
C ASP A 991 -9.39 -3.88 39.16
N SER A 992 -8.11 -3.54 39.34
CA SER A 992 -7.24 -4.09 40.37
C SER A 992 -6.25 -3.02 40.84
N PRO A 993 -5.79 -3.05 42.11
CA PRO A 993 -4.81 -2.09 42.63
C PRO A 993 -3.49 -2.05 41.84
N SER A 994 -3.24 -3.05 41.01
CA SER A 994 -2.05 -3.13 40.16
C SER A 994 -2.19 -2.41 38.82
N TYR A 995 -3.37 -1.89 38.49
CA TYR A 995 -3.63 -1.14 37.27
C TYR A 995 -4.25 0.21 37.58
N SER A 996 -3.70 1.29 37.04
CA SER A 996 -4.27 2.63 37.22
C SER A 996 -3.98 3.55 36.04
N TYR A 997 -4.95 4.40 35.69
CA TYR A 997 -4.77 5.45 34.70
C TYR A 997 -4.19 6.70 35.38
N ASN A 998 -2.96 7.06 35.04
CA ASN A 998 -2.26 8.22 35.60
C ASN A 998 -2.10 9.30 34.53
N VAL A 999 -3.00 10.29 34.51
CA VAL A 999 -2.78 11.51 33.73
C VAL A 999 -1.64 12.30 34.37
N TYR A 1000 -0.78 12.90 33.55
CA TYR A 1000 0.38 13.59 34.08
C TYR A 1000 0.01 14.72 35.05
N THR A 1001 0.80 14.80 36.12
CA THR A 1001 0.82 15.90 37.08
C THR A 1001 2.24 16.43 37.20
N THR A 1002 2.40 17.69 37.53
CA THR A 1002 3.72 18.24 37.88
C THR A 1002 4.27 17.57 39.14
N PRO A 1003 5.58 17.69 39.45
CA PRO A 1003 6.15 17.22 40.72
C PRO A 1003 5.46 17.80 41.97
N GLU A 1004 4.89 19.00 41.85
CA GLU A 1004 4.10 19.70 42.89
C GLU A 1004 2.64 19.22 42.97
N GLY A 1005 2.22 18.32 42.08
CA GLY A 1005 0.88 17.73 42.04
C GLY A 1005 -0.15 18.50 41.21
N GLU A 1006 0.26 19.47 40.39
CA GLU A 1006 -0.67 20.18 39.50
C GLU A 1006 -1.09 19.30 38.31
N SER A 1007 -2.40 19.13 38.07
CA SER A 1007 -2.91 18.32 36.97
C SER A 1007 -2.73 18.97 35.61
N LEU A 1008 -2.43 18.18 34.58
CA LEU A 1008 -2.48 18.57 33.16
C LEU A 1008 -3.88 19.02 32.71
N LEU A 1009 -4.94 18.52 33.36
CA LEU A 1009 -6.34 18.85 33.05
C LEU A 1009 -6.79 20.13 33.77
N PRO A 1010 -7.77 20.88 33.22
CA PRO A 1010 -8.39 20.71 31.90
C PRO A 1010 -7.55 21.31 30.75
N PHE A 1011 -7.62 20.74 29.55
CA PHE A 1011 -6.92 21.29 28.39
C PHE A 1011 -7.66 21.09 27.05
N ALA A 1012 -7.33 21.90 26.05
CA ALA A 1012 -7.69 21.66 24.65
C ALA A 1012 -6.43 21.58 23.79
N LEU A 1013 -6.43 20.67 22.82
CA LEU A 1013 -5.31 20.44 21.94
C LEU A 1013 -5.47 21.24 20.65
N TYR A 1014 -4.42 21.97 20.29
CA TYR A 1014 -4.29 22.64 19.02
C TYR A 1014 -3.06 22.11 18.27
N ARG A 1015 -3.01 22.31 16.96
CA ARG A 1015 -1.84 22.01 16.14
C ARG A 1015 -1.60 23.11 15.12
N TYR A 1016 -0.36 23.27 14.70
CA TYR A 1016 -0.02 24.04 13.49
C TYR A 1016 1.13 23.36 12.75
N GLN A 1017 1.16 23.55 11.43
CA GLN A 1017 2.20 22.99 10.57
C GLN A 1017 3.46 23.87 10.63
N VAL A 1018 4.63 23.25 10.68
CA VAL A 1018 5.92 23.94 10.58
C VAL A 1018 6.62 23.61 9.26
N PRO A 1019 7.37 24.56 8.67
CA PRO A 1019 8.07 24.32 7.42
C PRO A 1019 9.05 23.14 7.49
N ASN A 1020 9.13 22.37 6.42
CA ASN A 1020 10.13 21.32 6.24
C ASN A 1020 10.58 21.20 4.77
N ILE A 1021 11.40 20.20 4.45
CA ILE A 1021 11.94 20.02 3.09
C ILE A 1021 10.86 19.71 2.02
N TYR A 1022 9.72 19.16 2.42
CA TYR A 1022 8.62 18.80 1.52
C TYR A 1022 7.56 19.92 1.46
N PHE A 1023 7.43 20.69 2.54
CA PHE A 1023 6.54 21.85 2.69
C PHE A 1023 7.33 23.06 3.17
N PRO A 1024 8.12 23.73 2.29
CA PRO A 1024 8.97 24.86 2.67
C PRO A 1024 8.18 26.13 3.00
N THR A 1025 6.89 26.18 2.67
CA THR A 1025 5.98 27.29 2.99
C THR A 1025 4.67 26.71 3.48
N VAL A 1026 4.21 27.14 4.66
CA VAL A 1026 3.02 26.64 5.36
C VAL A 1026 2.23 27.83 5.92
N SER A 1027 0.91 27.72 6.10
CA SER A 1027 0.09 28.89 6.52
C SER A 1027 0.32 29.31 7.97
N GLY A 1028 0.82 28.41 8.82
CA GLY A 1028 1.02 28.67 10.25
C GLY A 1028 -0.28 28.71 11.05
N ASP A 1029 -1.41 28.35 10.43
CA ASP A 1029 -2.71 28.35 11.10
C ASP A 1029 -2.73 27.36 12.27
N VAL A 1030 -3.28 27.83 13.40
CA VAL A 1030 -3.46 27.03 14.62
C VAL A 1030 -4.88 26.49 14.62
N ALA A 1031 -5.03 25.18 14.45
CA ALA A 1031 -6.33 24.50 14.45
C ALA A 1031 -6.55 23.71 15.74
N GLN A 1032 -7.75 23.79 16.31
CA GLN A 1032 -8.15 22.94 17.43
C GLN A 1032 -8.44 21.52 16.93
N VAL A 1033 -7.80 20.52 17.54
CA VAL A 1033 -7.89 19.10 17.12
C VAL A 1033 -8.46 18.17 18.19
N SER A 1034 -8.77 18.71 19.38
CA SER A 1034 -9.54 18.01 20.41
C SER A 1034 -10.65 18.91 20.97
N PRO A 1035 -11.73 18.33 21.52
CA PRO A 1035 -12.59 19.06 22.45
C PRO A 1035 -11.81 19.46 23.73
N LEU A 1036 -12.41 20.30 24.57
CA LEU A 1036 -11.91 20.56 25.91
C LEU A 1036 -11.99 19.27 26.74
N VAL A 1037 -10.85 18.73 27.13
CA VAL A 1037 -10.72 17.54 27.97
C VAL A 1037 -10.62 17.99 29.42
N GLU A 1038 -11.72 17.86 30.16
CA GLU A 1038 -11.76 18.24 31.58
C GLU A 1038 -11.44 17.09 32.52
N LYS A 1039 -11.76 15.86 32.12
CA LYS A 1039 -11.52 14.63 32.88
C LYS A 1039 -11.58 13.40 31.98
N LEU A 1040 -10.90 12.33 32.39
CA LEU A 1040 -11.13 11.01 31.80
C LEU A 1040 -12.51 10.48 32.21
N ARG A 1041 -13.31 10.09 31.22
CA ARG A 1041 -14.61 9.43 31.44
C ARG A 1041 -14.39 7.94 31.68
N LEU A 1042 -14.28 7.58 32.95
CA LEU A 1042 -14.15 6.20 33.39
C LEU A 1042 -15.52 5.54 33.59
N HIS A 1043 -15.65 4.29 33.16
CA HIS A 1043 -16.83 3.44 33.35
C HIS A 1043 -16.42 2.06 33.85
N GLU A 1044 -17.02 1.59 34.93
CA GLU A 1044 -16.81 0.23 35.43
C GLU A 1044 -17.67 -0.75 34.61
N ALA A 1045 -17.06 -1.81 34.11
CA ALA A 1045 -17.72 -2.84 33.32
C ALA A 1045 -17.23 -4.23 33.72
N SER A 1046 -18.11 -5.24 33.65
CA SER A 1046 -17.76 -6.63 33.95
C SER A 1046 -17.93 -7.50 32.71
N GLU A 1047 -16.87 -8.18 32.28
CA GLU A 1047 -16.87 -9.11 31.15
C GLU A 1047 -16.18 -10.41 31.55
N ASN A 1048 -16.77 -11.58 31.25
CA ASN A 1048 -16.18 -12.90 31.54
C ASN A 1048 -15.71 -13.10 33.01
N ASN A 1049 -16.43 -12.55 33.99
CA ASN A 1049 -16.06 -12.54 35.43
C ASN A 1049 -14.77 -11.76 35.77
N VAL A 1050 -14.36 -10.82 34.91
CA VAL A 1050 -13.32 -9.84 35.20
C VAL A 1050 -13.95 -8.45 35.20
N ASP A 1051 -13.69 -7.68 36.25
CA ASP A 1051 -14.09 -6.28 36.35
C ASP A 1051 -13.02 -5.42 35.68
N TYR A 1052 -13.47 -4.41 34.92
CA TYR A 1052 -12.64 -3.52 34.13
C TYR A 1052 -13.02 -2.07 34.40
N VAL A 1053 -12.01 -1.19 34.32
CA VAL A 1053 -12.20 0.26 34.22
C VAL A 1053 -11.98 0.68 32.77
N GLN A 1054 -13.02 1.25 32.15
CA GLN A 1054 -13.07 1.63 30.74
C GLN A 1054 -12.97 3.15 30.54
N ILE A 1055 -12.13 3.62 29.61
CA ILE A 1055 -12.19 4.98 29.06
C ILE A 1055 -13.21 5.01 27.92
N GLN A 1056 -14.28 5.80 28.10
CA GLN A 1056 -15.38 5.94 27.14
C GLN A 1056 -15.13 6.98 26.03
N ASP A 1057 -14.01 7.72 26.10
CA ASP A 1057 -13.69 8.76 25.11
C ASP A 1057 -13.02 8.14 23.87
N PRO A 1058 -13.60 8.26 22.66
CA PRO A 1058 -13.02 7.70 21.45
C PRO A 1058 -11.72 8.37 21.00
N LEU A 1059 -11.39 9.54 21.56
CA LEU A 1059 -10.16 10.26 21.28
C LEU A 1059 -9.01 9.82 22.18
N ILE A 1060 -9.25 8.97 23.18
CA ILE A 1060 -8.23 8.56 24.16
C ILE A 1060 -8.02 7.06 24.12
N THR A 1061 -6.77 6.65 23.91
CA THR A 1061 -6.36 5.25 23.89
C THR A 1061 -5.09 5.01 24.72
N ILE A 1062 -4.67 3.75 24.81
CA ILE A 1062 -3.40 3.34 25.41
C ILE A 1062 -2.56 2.61 24.38
N ALA A 1063 -1.25 2.81 24.44
CA ALA A 1063 -0.32 2.13 23.56
C ALA A 1063 1.04 2.00 24.27
N ARG A 1064 1.86 1.05 23.82
CA ARG A 1064 3.28 1.01 24.24
C ARG A 1064 3.97 2.30 23.82
N ASP A 1065 4.77 2.85 24.71
CA ASP A 1065 5.61 3.98 24.36
C ASP A 1065 6.66 3.52 23.31
N PRO A 1066 6.71 4.14 22.13
CA PRO A 1066 7.67 3.77 21.09
C PRO A 1066 9.12 4.05 21.51
N ASP A 1067 9.36 4.99 22.42
CA ASP A 1067 10.68 5.30 22.97
C ASP A 1067 11.03 4.42 24.19
N ASN A 1068 10.04 3.76 24.80
CA ASN A 1068 10.22 2.88 25.96
C ASN A 1068 9.19 1.74 25.99
N ALA A 1069 9.51 0.61 25.36
CA ALA A 1069 8.60 -0.54 25.26
C ALA A 1069 8.12 -1.16 26.59
N LYS A 1070 8.70 -0.76 27.73
CA LYS A 1070 8.28 -1.16 29.09
C LYS A 1070 7.24 -0.23 29.70
N GLU A 1071 6.93 0.88 29.05
CA GLU A 1071 5.97 1.87 29.51
C GLU A 1071 4.74 1.88 28.58
N VAL A 1072 3.58 2.13 29.16
CA VAL A 1072 2.33 2.26 28.43
C VAL A 1072 1.83 3.67 28.63
N GLY A 1073 1.75 4.43 27.54
CA GLY A 1073 1.24 5.78 27.54
C GLY A 1073 -0.28 5.81 27.43
N ILE A 1074 -0.89 6.81 28.05
CA ILE A 1074 -2.24 7.27 27.73
C ILE A 1074 -2.08 8.33 26.64
N TYR A 1075 -2.75 8.14 25.52
CA TYR A 1075 -2.58 8.93 24.32
C TYR A 1075 -3.90 9.58 23.90
N LEU A 1076 -3.84 10.89 23.61
CA LEU A 1076 -4.89 11.61 22.90
C LEU A 1076 -4.62 11.53 21.40
N ILE A 1077 -5.61 11.08 20.64
CA ILE A 1077 -5.54 10.87 19.19
C ILE A 1077 -5.91 12.18 18.49
N ASP A 1078 -5.09 12.58 17.51
CA ASP A 1078 -5.51 13.62 16.58
C ASP A 1078 -6.58 13.04 15.63
N SER A 1079 -7.83 13.47 15.83
CA SER A 1079 -8.98 13.04 15.02
C SER A 1079 -9.04 13.71 13.64
N GLN A 1080 -8.24 14.76 13.43
CA GLN A 1080 -8.18 15.49 12.17
C GLN A 1080 -7.01 14.91 11.37
N GLY A 1081 -7.25 14.39 10.16
CA GLY A 1081 -6.19 13.77 9.34
C GLY A 1081 -4.93 14.64 9.23
N VAL A 1082 -3.77 14.01 9.28
CA VAL A 1082 -2.45 14.65 9.11
C VAL A 1082 -1.96 14.45 7.68
N VAL A 1083 -1.20 15.42 7.15
CA VAL A 1083 -0.67 15.34 5.78
C VAL A 1083 0.66 14.58 5.77
N GLU A 1084 0.81 13.58 4.91
CA GLU A 1084 2.07 12.84 4.76
C GLU A 1084 3.24 13.75 4.34
N GLY A 1085 4.41 13.50 4.89
CA GLY A 1085 5.62 14.28 4.64
C GLY A 1085 5.66 15.65 5.33
N SER A 1086 4.65 16.02 6.14
CA SER A 1086 4.60 17.30 6.86
C SER A 1086 5.20 17.23 8.27
N ASN A 1087 5.49 18.39 8.86
CA ASN A 1087 5.88 18.52 10.27
C ASN A 1087 4.81 19.32 11.03
N TYR A 1088 4.42 18.86 12.23
CA TYR A 1088 3.48 19.55 13.11
C TYR A 1088 4.07 19.79 14.50
N ILE A 1089 3.67 20.89 15.14
CA ILE A 1089 3.81 21.11 16.58
C ILE A 1089 2.40 21.16 17.18
N TYR A 1090 2.19 20.41 18.25
CA TYR A 1090 0.95 20.44 19.01
C TYR A 1090 1.08 21.37 20.21
N LEU A 1091 0.01 22.08 20.52
CA LEU A 1091 -0.09 23.02 21.62
C LEU A 1091 -1.19 22.55 22.56
N LEU A 1092 -0.82 22.12 23.76
CA LEU A 1092 -1.75 21.76 24.81
C LEU A 1092 -2.06 23.02 25.63
N VAL A 1093 -3.22 23.60 25.40
CA VAL A 1093 -3.67 24.83 26.08
C VAL A 1093 -4.42 24.42 27.34
N ARG A 1094 -3.79 24.61 28.50
CA ARG A 1094 -4.37 24.30 29.82
C ARG A 1094 -5.25 25.45 30.30
N PHE A 1095 -6.37 25.12 30.92
CA PHE A 1095 -7.31 26.10 31.46
C PHE A 1095 -7.35 26.02 33.00
N LYS A 1096 -7.66 27.14 33.63
CA LYS A 1096 -7.99 27.24 35.05
C LYS A 1096 -9.43 26.79 35.28
N GLU A 1097 -9.81 26.57 36.55
CA GLU A 1097 -11.19 26.21 36.92
C GLU A 1097 -12.23 27.27 36.50
N ASP A 1098 -11.83 28.52 36.29
CA ASP A 1098 -12.70 29.61 35.82
C ASP A 1098 -12.84 29.66 34.28
N GLY A 1099 -12.23 28.71 33.56
CA GLY A 1099 -12.27 28.62 32.10
C GLY A 1099 -11.29 29.55 31.37
N GLU A 1100 -10.46 30.29 32.11
CA GLU A 1100 -9.41 31.13 31.52
C GLU A 1100 -8.17 30.30 31.20
N VAL A 1101 -7.43 30.70 30.16
CA VAL A 1101 -6.18 30.02 29.79
C VAL A 1101 -5.16 30.20 30.92
N ASP A 1102 -4.64 29.08 31.43
CA ASP A 1102 -3.54 29.08 32.40
C ASP A 1102 -2.21 29.29 31.68
N ARG A 1103 -1.90 28.41 30.73
CA ARG A 1103 -0.65 28.38 29.95
C ARG A 1103 -0.78 27.49 28.72
N THR A 1104 0.19 27.60 27.83
CA THR A 1104 0.30 26.75 26.63
C THR A 1104 1.56 25.89 26.71
N ILE A 1105 1.41 24.58 26.50
CA ILE A 1105 2.49 23.60 26.60
C ILE A 1105 2.74 23.03 25.19
N PRO A 1106 3.79 23.47 24.48
CA PRO A 1106 4.12 22.95 23.15
C PRO A 1106 4.77 21.58 23.22
N THR A 1107 4.50 20.72 22.24
CA THR A 1107 5.16 19.41 22.09
C THR A 1107 6.42 19.52 21.22
N ASN A 1108 7.15 18.39 21.10
CA ASN A 1108 8.15 18.22 20.05
C ASN A 1108 7.55 18.37 18.64
N SER A 1109 8.41 18.70 17.67
CA SER A 1109 8.08 18.63 16.24
C SER A 1109 7.88 17.18 15.83
N LEU A 1110 6.72 16.87 15.25
CA LEU A 1110 6.34 15.55 14.77
C LEU A 1110 6.39 15.51 13.25
N PHE A 1111 7.26 14.66 12.69
CA PHE A 1111 7.27 14.35 11.26
C PHE A 1111 6.28 13.24 10.94
N VAL A 1112 5.43 13.46 9.93
CA VAL A 1112 4.50 12.45 9.41
C VAL A 1112 5.19 11.69 8.28
N PRO A 1113 5.54 10.40 8.46
CA PRO A 1113 6.21 9.62 7.42
C PRO A 1113 5.27 9.39 6.22
N PHE A 1114 5.86 9.24 5.02
CA PHE A 1114 5.12 8.69 3.87
C PHE A 1114 4.76 7.25 4.17
N TYR A 1115 3.53 6.84 3.88
CA TYR A 1115 3.16 5.42 3.97
C TYR A 1115 4.04 4.62 3.01
N GLN A 1116 4.83 3.69 3.56
CA GLN A 1116 5.45 2.63 2.78
C GLN A 1116 4.52 1.42 2.87
N ASP A 1117 4.12 0.87 1.72
CA ASP A 1117 3.40 -0.41 1.62
C ASP A 1117 4.14 -1.54 2.36
#